data_AF-A0A336N5N6-F1
#
_entry.id   AF-A0A336N5N6-F1
#
_cell.length_a   1.000
_cell.length_b   1.000
_cell.length_c   1.000
_cell.angle_alpha   90.00
_cell.angle_beta   90.00
_cell.angle_gamma   90.00
#
_symmetry.space_group_name_H-M   'P 1'
#
loop_
_entity.id
_entity.type
_entity.pdbx_description
1 polymer ?
#
loop_
_entity_poly.entity_id
_entity_poly.type
_entity_poly.pdbx_seq_one_letter_code
_entity_poly.pdbx_strand_id
1 'polypeptide(L)'
;MANRTPSDNQLNNFKDSVKSAGTVTTGSGSPIGIKTATQTAGPRGPVLLQDVNFIDEITHFDRERIPERVVHAKGAGAFGYFEVTHDITKYCSAKVFEKIGKRTPIAVRCSTVGGESGSADTARDPRGFAVKFYTEEGIWDLTGNNTPIFFIRDPILFPSFIHTQKRNPATHLKDPDMFWDFITLRPETTHQVMFLFGDRGIPDGYRHMNGYGSHTFKLVNAKGEPVYCKFVYKTDQGIKNLDVKRAAELDGQDPDYAIRDLYNAIAKGNYPSWTFYIQVMTFEQAEKCKFNPFDLTKVWPQAEYPLIKVGKMVLDRNPSNYFAEVEQIAFNPGHLVPGILPSPDKMLQARLFSYGDTHRHRLGANYLQLPVNCPYKVAVKNYQRDGPMCFNDNQAGAPNYFPNSFSGPAECERARKLLDSKQETCVGDIARYETGDDDNYSQATVFWNKVLDVEARKRLVSNIAGHLCNASPFLQERAVKNFSNVSPDFGKMLTEALNFYKRVVHAKGAGAFGYFEVTHDITKYCAAKIFEHVGKKTPLAVRFSFVSGERGSADTTRDPRGFAVKFYTEDGIWDLVGNNTPIFFIRDPILFPSFIHSQKRNPVTNLRDFNMFWDFLTLRQESVHQVMFLFSDRGIPDGFRHMHGYGSHTFKMVNAKGEPIYCKFHYKTDQGIKNLDPDFAQDIAGVDPDYATRDLYDSIGKGIFPSWTMYIQVMTLAQAAKWKFNPFDVTKVWNHADFPLIPVGKIVLNRNPSNYFAEVEQIAFNPGHFVPGILPSPDRMLQGRLLSYRDTQYHRVGVNHLQLPVNAPFKCPVRNYQRDGFMTYNSQDGAPNYYPNSFGGPEESHCALKLEPSYKVVGDVDRIDDGPTEDNFTQAADFWNKVLNDEEKKRLVDNIADHLVNAELFIQERGVRMFSRVNADFGKQLYGALNKRRCERNHC
;
A
#
# COMPACT_ATOMS: atom_id res chain seq x y z
N MET A 1 -24.33 -15.77 21.11
CA MET A 1 -23.85 -15.21 19.83
C MET A 1 -22.36 -14.94 19.99
N ALA A 2 -21.55 -15.01 18.93
CA ALA A 2 -20.11 -14.72 19.06
C ALA A 2 -19.88 -13.24 19.42
N ASN A 3 -18.89 -12.96 20.28
CA ASN A 3 -18.52 -11.61 20.74
C ASN A 3 -17.82 -10.78 19.64
N ARG A 4 -18.51 -10.49 18.52
CA ARG A 4 -18.02 -9.67 17.41
C ARG A 4 -17.97 -8.18 17.79
N THR A 5 -16.97 -7.45 17.29
CA THR A 5 -16.89 -6.00 17.47
C THR A 5 -17.70 -5.24 16.41
N PRO A 6 -18.05 -3.95 16.64
CA PRO A 6 -18.79 -3.15 15.65
C PRO A 6 -18.13 -3.07 14.27
N SER A 7 -16.80 -3.06 14.19
CA SER A 7 -16.08 -3.12 12.90
C SER A 7 -16.30 -4.44 12.19
N ASP A 8 -16.28 -5.56 12.92
CA ASP A 8 -16.51 -6.90 12.33
C ASP A 8 -17.97 -7.07 11.88
N ASN A 9 -18.90 -6.30 12.47
CA ASN A 9 -20.33 -6.33 12.14
C ASN A 9 -20.71 -5.37 11.00
N GLN A 10 -19.76 -4.67 10.36
CA GLN A 10 -20.09 -3.63 9.37
C GLN A 10 -20.95 -4.18 8.21
N LEU A 11 -20.64 -5.36 7.67
CA LEU A 11 -21.44 -5.97 6.60
C LEU A 11 -22.82 -6.42 7.06
N ASN A 12 -22.97 -6.87 8.31
CA ASN A 12 -24.28 -7.19 8.88
C ASN A 12 -25.12 -5.92 8.97
N ASN A 13 -24.56 -4.84 9.52
CA ASN A 13 -25.22 -3.53 9.61
C ASN A 13 -25.60 -2.99 8.21
N PHE A 14 -24.74 -3.16 7.19
CA PHE A 14 -25.06 -2.78 5.82
C PHE A 14 -26.24 -3.58 5.26
N LYS A 15 -26.17 -4.92 5.35
CA LYS A 15 -27.25 -5.83 4.93
C LYS A 15 -28.59 -5.47 5.59
N ASP A 16 -28.58 -5.19 6.89
CA ASP A 16 -29.80 -4.88 7.65
C ASP A 16 -30.35 -3.48 7.33
N SER A 17 -29.51 -2.56 6.84
CA SER A 17 -29.93 -1.22 6.40
C SER A 17 -30.51 -1.14 4.98
N VAL A 18 -30.19 -2.09 4.10
CA VAL A 18 -30.60 -2.08 2.69
C VAL A 18 -31.81 -2.99 2.46
N LYS A 19 -32.99 -2.40 2.27
CA LYS A 19 -34.25 -3.14 2.03
C LYS A 19 -34.36 -3.79 0.65
N SER A 20 -33.68 -3.24 -0.35
CA SER A 20 -33.55 -3.80 -1.70
C SER A 20 -32.31 -3.21 -2.36
N ALA A 21 -31.47 -4.05 -2.96
CA ALA A 21 -30.20 -3.63 -3.57
C ALA A 21 -30.34 -3.20 -5.05
N GLY A 22 -31.51 -3.36 -5.68
CA GLY A 22 -31.72 -3.09 -7.09
C GLY A 22 -31.06 -4.12 -8.02
N THR A 23 -30.90 -3.75 -9.30
CA THR A 23 -30.23 -4.56 -10.33
C THR A 23 -28.82 -4.04 -10.55
N VAL A 24 -27.85 -4.94 -10.74
CA VAL A 24 -26.46 -4.58 -11.07
C VAL A 24 -26.38 -3.94 -12.45
N THR A 25 -25.58 -2.88 -12.58
CA THR A 25 -25.41 -2.11 -13.82
C THR A 25 -23.93 -1.91 -14.18
N THR A 26 -23.66 -1.54 -15.43
CA THR A 26 -22.38 -0.96 -15.88
C THR A 26 -22.16 0.44 -15.31
N GLY A 27 -20.96 1.01 -15.46
CA GLY A 27 -20.67 2.41 -15.14
C GLY A 27 -21.52 3.43 -15.92
N SER A 28 -22.06 3.02 -17.08
CA SER A 28 -23.05 3.80 -17.86
C SER A 28 -24.51 3.60 -17.42
N GLY A 29 -24.77 2.82 -16.37
CA GLY A 29 -26.11 2.57 -15.82
C GLY A 29 -26.95 1.51 -16.56
N SER A 30 -26.34 0.73 -17.47
CA SER A 30 -27.06 -0.32 -18.22
C SER A 30 -27.14 -1.63 -17.41
N PRO A 31 -28.30 -2.31 -17.31
CA PRO A 31 -28.44 -3.51 -16.49
C PRO A 31 -27.66 -4.71 -17.04
N ILE A 32 -27.02 -5.48 -16.14
CA ILE A 32 -26.22 -6.66 -16.49
C ILE A 32 -27.01 -7.94 -16.21
N GLY A 33 -27.25 -8.74 -17.26
CA GLY A 33 -27.98 -10.01 -17.15
C GLY A 33 -27.20 -11.16 -16.50
N ILE A 34 -25.93 -11.36 -16.88
CA ILE A 34 -25.03 -12.37 -16.30
C ILE A 34 -23.73 -11.67 -15.91
N LYS A 35 -23.40 -11.72 -14.61
CA LYS A 35 -22.25 -11.03 -13.99
C LYS A 35 -21.13 -12.00 -13.55
N THR A 36 -21.31 -13.30 -13.81
CA THR A 36 -20.45 -14.39 -13.33
C THR A 36 -19.65 -15.11 -14.43
N ALA A 37 -19.89 -14.77 -15.70
CA ALA A 37 -19.17 -15.32 -16.85
C ALA A 37 -18.86 -14.26 -17.92
N THR A 38 -17.67 -14.35 -18.51
CA THR A 38 -17.29 -13.64 -19.73
C THR A 38 -17.99 -14.22 -20.95
N GLN A 39 -18.20 -13.39 -21.98
CA GLN A 39 -18.70 -13.83 -23.27
C GLN A 39 -17.60 -14.54 -24.06
N THR A 40 -17.86 -15.78 -24.50
CA THR A 40 -16.91 -16.63 -25.23
C THR A 40 -17.52 -17.21 -26.50
N ALA A 41 -16.69 -17.56 -27.47
CA ALA A 41 -17.13 -18.28 -28.68
C ALA A 41 -17.25 -19.80 -28.41
N GLY A 42 -18.38 -20.20 -27.83
CA GLY A 42 -18.62 -21.54 -27.30
C GLY A 42 -18.00 -21.75 -25.91
N PRO A 43 -18.45 -22.76 -25.12
CA PRO A 43 -18.11 -22.90 -23.69
C PRO A 43 -16.61 -22.95 -23.36
N ARG A 44 -15.80 -23.51 -24.26
CA ARG A 44 -14.33 -23.66 -24.13
C ARG A 44 -13.56 -22.78 -25.14
N GLY A 45 -14.22 -21.76 -25.71
CA GLY A 45 -13.62 -20.81 -26.65
C GLY A 45 -12.96 -19.61 -25.96
N PRO A 46 -12.26 -18.76 -26.73
CA PRO A 46 -11.65 -17.54 -26.21
C PRO A 46 -12.72 -16.49 -25.82
N VAL A 47 -12.34 -15.61 -24.89
CA VAL A 47 -13.10 -14.40 -24.52
C VAL A 47 -13.13 -13.42 -25.70
N LEU A 48 -14.24 -12.70 -25.86
CA LEU A 48 -14.43 -11.75 -26.97
C LEU A 48 -14.26 -10.29 -26.53
N LEU A 49 -13.63 -9.47 -27.38
CA LEU A 49 -13.46 -8.03 -27.17
C LEU A 49 -14.79 -7.25 -27.15
N GLN A 50 -15.87 -7.84 -27.67
CA GLN A 50 -17.23 -7.28 -27.58
C GLN A 50 -17.90 -7.47 -26.21
N ASP A 51 -17.23 -8.12 -25.24
CA ASP A 51 -17.69 -8.17 -23.84
C ASP A 51 -17.47 -6.82 -23.14
N VAL A 52 -18.32 -5.84 -23.47
CA VAL A 52 -18.23 -4.49 -22.91
C VAL A 52 -18.47 -4.42 -21.41
N ASN A 53 -19.22 -5.37 -20.81
CA ASN A 53 -19.45 -5.42 -19.37
C ASN A 53 -18.18 -5.84 -18.61
N PHE A 54 -17.43 -6.81 -19.15
CA PHE A 54 -16.13 -7.21 -18.59
C PHE A 54 -15.12 -6.08 -18.71
N ILE A 55 -15.08 -5.39 -19.85
CA ILE A 55 -14.16 -4.27 -20.10
C ILE A 55 -14.45 -3.09 -19.15
N ASP A 56 -15.70 -2.70 -18.98
CA ASP A 56 -16.14 -1.65 -18.05
C ASP A 56 -15.67 -1.93 -16.61
N GLU A 57 -15.87 -3.16 -16.12
CA GLU A 57 -15.48 -3.54 -14.76
C GLU A 57 -13.97 -3.65 -14.57
N ILE A 58 -13.26 -4.37 -15.46
CA ILE A 58 -11.83 -4.65 -15.28
C ILE A 58 -10.98 -3.38 -15.40
N THR A 59 -11.35 -2.47 -16.30
CA THR A 59 -10.61 -1.21 -16.48
C THR A 59 -10.85 -0.21 -15.34
N HIS A 60 -12.01 -0.25 -14.67
CA HIS A 60 -12.23 0.49 -13.42
C HIS A 60 -11.42 -0.11 -12.28
N PHE A 61 -11.44 -1.44 -12.12
CA PHE A 61 -10.67 -2.16 -11.09
C PHE A 61 -9.17 -1.86 -11.17
N ASP A 62 -8.60 -1.85 -12.39
CA ASP A 62 -7.19 -1.54 -12.65
C ASP A 62 -6.79 -0.08 -12.29
N ARG A 63 -7.77 0.80 -11.99
CA ARG A 63 -7.59 2.23 -11.67
C ARG A 63 -7.98 2.63 -10.25
N GLU A 64 -8.37 1.69 -9.37
CA GLU A 64 -8.78 2.03 -8.00
C GLU A 64 -7.68 2.59 -7.10
N ARG A 65 -6.40 2.42 -7.47
CA ARG A 65 -5.27 2.85 -6.65
C ARG A 65 -4.78 4.21 -7.15
N ILE A 66 -5.01 5.24 -6.33
CA ILE A 66 -4.28 6.51 -6.41
C ILE A 66 -2.92 6.38 -5.69
N PRO A 67 -1.96 7.29 -5.91
CA PRO A 67 -0.74 7.33 -5.12
C PRO A 67 -1.06 7.46 -3.61
N GLU A 68 -0.36 6.70 -2.77
CA GLU A 68 -0.40 6.92 -1.32
C GLU A 68 0.21 8.29 -0.96
N ARG A 69 -0.05 8.79 0.25
CA ARG A 69 0.66 9.99 0.72
C ARG A 69 2.15 9.64 0.89
N VAL A 70 3.04 10.46 0.31
CA VAL A 70 4.50 10.22 0.37
C VAL A 70 5.03 10.06 1.80
N VAL A 71 4.39 10.72 2.76
CA VAL A 71 4.54 10.52 4.21
C VAL A 71 3.16 10.36 4.84
N HIS A 72 3.07 9.69 5.98
CA HIS A 72 1.81 9.44 6.67
C HIS A 72 0.80 8.61 5.86
N ALA A 73 1.27 7.61 5.10
CA ALA A 73 0.44 6.77 4.24
C ALA A 73 -0.61 5.97 5.05
N LYS A 74 -0.17 5.20 6.06
CA LYS A 74 -1.06 4.46 6.97
C LYS A 74 -1.74 5.39 7.98
N GLY A 75 -3.05 5.26 8.17
CA GLY A 75 -3.79 6.07 9.16
C GLY A 75 -5.27 5.73 9.30
N ALA A 76 -5.92 6.42 10.23
CA ALA A 76 -7.36 6.37 10.49
C ALA A 76 -7.96 7.78 10.40
N GLY A 77 -9.24 7.89 10.06
CA GLY A 77 -9.96 9.17 10.02
C GLY A 77 -11.32 9.07 10.70
N ALA A 78 -11.76 10.19 11.25
CA ALA A 78 -13.05 10.33 11.92
C ALA A 78 -13.52 11.79 11.90
N PHE A 79 -14.78 12.02 12.25
CA PHE A 79 -15.45 13.32 12.17
C PHE A 79 -16.13 13.66 13.49
N GLY A 80 -16.45 14.95 13.67
CA GLY A 80 -17.28 15.43 14.75
C GLY A 80 -17.28 16.95 14.81
N TYR A 81 -17.05 17.52 15.99
CA TYR A 81 -17.08 18.98 16.19
C TYR A 81 -15.97 19.49 17.11
N PHE A 82 -15.60 20.76 16.88
CA PHE A 82 -14.88 21.60 17.82
C PHE A 82 -15.86 22.58 18.48
N GLU A 83 -15.86 22.64 19.80
CA GLU A 83 -16.69 23.52 20.62
C GLU A 83 -15.83 24.52 21.39
N VAL A 84 -16.08 25.81 21.22
CA VAL A 84 -15.41 26.86 22.00
C VAL A 84 -15.94 26.84 23.44
N THR A 85 -15.04 26.78 24.43
CA THR A 85 -15.41 26.75 25.85
C THR A 85 -14.86 27.94 26.64
N HIS A 86 -13.87 28.66 26.09
CA HIS A 86 -13.22 29.81 26.72
C HIS A 86 -13.01 30.91 25.67
N ASP A 87 -13.14 32.18 26.09
CA ASP A 87 -12.96 33.33 25.21
C ASP A 87 -11.47 33.63 24.98
N ILE A 88 -11.06 33.61 23.70
CA ILE A 88 -9.73 34.04 23.25
C ILE A 88 -9.77 35.15 22.19
N THR A 89 -10.91 35.83 22.04
CA THR A 89 -11.14 36.88 21.01
C THR A 89 -10.16 38.06 21.15
N LYS A 90 -9.64 38.30 22.36
CA LYS A 90 -8.55 39.24 22.64
C LYS A 90 -7.23 38.92 21.91
N TYR A 91 -7.02 37.67 21.49
CA TYR A 91 -5.84 37.23 20.73
C TYR A 91 -6.15 36.95 19.26
N CYS A 92 -7.33 36.39 18.95
CA CYS A 92 -7.67 35.92 17.61
C CYS A 92 -9.10 36.31 17.21
N SER A 93 -9.25 36.91 16.03
CA SER A 93 -10.54 37.31 15.45
C SER A 93 -11.18 36.27 14.52
N ALA A 94 -10.57 35.09 14.36
CA ALA A 94 -11.07 34.05 13.47
C ALA A 94 -12.41 33.50 13.94
N LYS A 95 -13.38 33.37 13.03
CA LYS A 95 -14.77 33.01 13.39
C LYS A 95 -14.90 31.66 14.09
N VAL A 96 -13.95 30.73 13.92
CA VAL A 96 -13.91 29.45 14.65
C VAL A 96 -13.87 29.63 16.18
N PHE A 97 -13.36 30.77 16.68
CA PHE A 97 -13.24 31.09 18.11
C PHE A 97 -14.21 32.21 18.59
N GLU A 98 -15.14 32.64 17.73
CA GLU A 98 -15.95 33.87 17.87
C GLU A 98 -16.74 34.00 19.18
N LYS A 99 -17.26 32.89 19.72
CA LYS A 99 -18.05 32.89 20.96
C LYS A 99 -18.03 31.52 21.63
N ILE A 100 -18.10 31.51 22.96
CA ILE A 100 -18.30 30.30 23.77
C ILE A 100 -19.60 29.60 23.34
N GLY A 101 -19.57 28.26 23.30
CA GLY A 101 -20.66 27.41 22.80
C GLY A 101 -20.76 27.31 21.28
N LYS A 102 -19.93 28.02 20.50
CA LYS A 102 -19.90 27.83 19.04
C LYS A 102 -19.34 26.46 18.71
N ARG A 103 -20.10 25.67 17.93
CA ARG A 103 -19.67 24.39 17.35
C ARG A 103 -19.31 24.54 15.89
N THR A 104 -18.09 24.14 15.54
CA THR A 104 -17.58 24.08 14.17
C THR A 104 -17.39 22.60 13.80
N PRO A 105 -17.97 22.10 12.70
CA PRO A 105 -17.71 20.73 12.26
C PRO A 105 -16.23 20.51 11.97
N ILE A 106 -15.71 19.33 12.32
CA ILE A 106 -14.32 18.94 12.05
C ILE A 106 -14.20 17.57 11.38
N ALA A 107 -13.13 17.41 10.61
CA ALA A 107 -12.61 16.12 10.18
C ALA A 107 -11.18 15.94 10.71
N VAL A 108 -10.84 14.75 11.18
CA VAL A 108 -9.52 14.43 11.74
C VAL A 108 -8.95 13.21 11.04
N ARG A 109 -7.64 13.24 10.78
CA ARG A 109 -6.86 12.06 10.37
C ARG A 109 -5.64 11.89 11.25
N CYS A 110 -5.53 10.70 11.84
CA CYS A 110 -4.36 10.25 12.58
C CYS A 110 -3.59 9.21 11.75
N SER A 111 -2.27 9.09 11.93
CA SER A 111 -1.41 8.26 11.05
C SER A 111 -0.04 7.99 11.66
N THR A 112 0.69 6.99 11.17
CA THR A 112 2.16 6.89 11.31
C THR A 112 2.85 7.88 10.35
N VAL A 113 4.16 7.78 10.07
CA VAL A 113 4.92 8.68 9.16
C VAL A 113 5.66 7.90 8.07
N GLY A 114 6.56 7.00 8.46
CA GLY A 114 7.55 6.38 7.56
C GLY A 114 6.99 5.23 6.72
N GLY A 115 6.07 4.45 7.29
CA GLY A 115 5.44 3.29 6.67
C GLY A 115 4.53 3.61 5.48
N GLU A 116 4.40 2.64 4.58
CA GLU A 116 3.48 2.63 3.43
C GLU A 116 2.05 2.22 3.85
N SER A 117 1.05 2.32 2.99
CA SER A 117 -0.36 2.08 3.34
C SER A 117 -0.68 0.70 3.93
N GLY A 118 0.17 -0.31 3.73
CA GLY A 118 0.04 -1.65 4.31
C GLY A 118 0.90 -1.92 5.56
N SER A 119 1.62 -0.94 6.11
CA SER A 119 2.43 -1.11 7.32
C SER A 119 1.58 -1.20 8.60
N ALA A 120 2.17 -1.67 9.70
CA ALA A 120 1.48 -1.75 10.99
C ALA A 120 1.28 -0.38 11.67
N ASP A 121 0.18 -0.26 12.44
CA ASP A 121 -0.22 0.93 13.20
C ASP A 121 0.60 1.12 14.49
N THR A 122 1.22 0.06 15.01
CA THR A 122 1.89 0.02 16.33
C THR A 122 3.42 0.11 16.27
N ALA A 123 3.99 0.25 15.07
CA ALA A 123 5.41 0.56 14.88
C ALA A 123 5.84 1.87 15.59
N ARG A 124 7.10 1.95 16.03
CA ARG A 124 7.69 3.18 16.63
C ARG A 124 7.86 4.27 15.56
N ASP A 125 7.10 5.35 15.70
CA ASP A 125 7.04 6.46 14.73
C ASP A 125 6.38 7.68 15.40
N PRO A 126 6.61 8.94 15.00
CA PRO A 126 5.69 10.01 15.35
C PRO A 126 4.28 9.65 14.84
N ARG A 127 3.25 10.27 15.40
CA ARG A 127 1.89 10.15 14.85
C ARG A 127 1.41 11.47 14.28
N GLY A 128 0.95 11.45 13.03
CA GLY A 128 0.21 12.57 12.45
C GLY A 128 -1.11 12.78 13.20
N PHE A 129 -1.51 14.04 13.37
CA PHE A 129 -2.80 14.42 13.95
C PHE A 129 -3.28 15.71 13.26
N ALA A 130 -3.81 15.55 12.05
CA ALA A 130 -4.33 16.65 11.26
C ALA A 130 -5.81 16.90 11.55
N VAL A 131 -6.20 18.17 11.71
CA VAL A 131 -7.58 18.61 11.98
C VAL A 131 -8.01 19.62 10.91
N LYS A 132 -9.14 19.37 10.26
CA LYS A 132 -9.81 20.27 9.30
C LYS A 132 -11.04 20.86 9.98
N PHE A 133 -11.13 22.19 10.03
CA PHE A 133 -12.27 22.93 10.56
C PHE A 133 -13.06 23.54 9.40
N TYR A 134 -14.35 23.18 9.28
CA TYR A 134 -15.24 23.75 8.27
C TYR A 134 -15.90 25.02 8.83
N THR A 135 -15.25 26.17 8.64
CA THR A 135 -15.68 27.46 9.20
C THR A 135 -16.56 28.24 8.23
N GLU A 136 -17.24 29.28 8.72
CA GLU A 136 -18.00 30.22 7.86
C GLU A 136 -17.11 31.20 7.07
N GLU A 137 -15.78 31.06 7.14
CA GLU A 137 -14.79 31.82 6.36
C GLU A 137 -13.89 30.91 5.51
N GLY A 138 -14.34 29.67 5.27
CA GLY A 138 -13.60 28.65 4.53
C GLY A 138 -13.04 27.55 5.44
N ILE A 139 -12.09 26.78 4.91
CA ILE A 139 -11.40 25.74 5.68
C ILE A 139 -10.21 26.34 6.43
N TRP A 140 -10.08 25.99 7.70
CA TRP A 140 -8.81 26.06 8.43
C TRP A 140 -8.29 24.64 8.64
N ASP A 141 -7.04 24.36 8.25
CA ASP A 141 -6.38 23.09 8.52
C ASP A 141 -5.22 23.26 9.52
N LEU A 142 -5.31 22.57 10.66
CA LEU A 142 -4.23 22.44 11.64
C LEU A 142 -3.55 21.08 11.45
N THR A 143 -2.51 21.02 10.62
CA THR A 143 -1.79 19.79 10.27
C THR A 143 -0.72 19.43 11.32
N GLY A 144 -1.17 19.02 12.50
CA GLY A 144 -0.32 18.72 13.64
C GLY A 144 0.25 17.29 13.71
N ASN A 145 0.99 17.03 14.79
CA ASN A 145 1.55 15.73 15.18
C ASN A 145 1.29 15.46 16.67
N ASN A 146 1.57 14.23 17.14
CA ASN A 146 1.54 13.87 18.57
C ASN A 146 2.75 14.38 19.39
N THR A 147 3.63 15.16 18.76
CA THR A 147 4.82 15.79 19.36
C THR A 147 4.78 17.31 19.20
N PRO A 148 5.20 18.10 20.22
CA PRO A 148 5.28 19.56 20.13
C PRO A 148 6.43 20.07 19.26
N ILE A 149 7.34 19.20 18.79
CA ILE A 149 8.56 19.54 18.06
C ILE A 149 8.74 18.63 16.83
N PHE A 150 9.79 18.87 16.05
CA PHE A 150 10.19 18.00 14.94
C PHE A 150 11.70 17.76 14.92
N PHE A 151 12.16 16.89 14.00
CA PHE A 151 13.56 16.47 13.89
C PHE A 151 14.49 17.53 13.29
N ILE A 152 13.95 18.47 12.51
CA ILE A 152 14.73 19.43 11.74
C ILE A 152 14.07 20.81 11.78
N ARG A 153 14.89 21.85 11.63
CA ARG A 153 14.49 23.27 11.67
C ARG A 153 14.55 23.99 10.31
N ASP A 154 15.04 23.33 9.26
CA ASP A 154 15.10 23.87 7.90
C ASP A 154 14.50 22.87 6.88
N PRO A 155 13.55 23.29 6.04
CA PRO A 155 12.81 22.40 5.16
C PRO A 155 13.63 21.80 4.03
N ILE A 156 14.80 22.35 3.68
CA ILE A 156 15.65 21.77 2.63
C ILE A 156 16.13 20.36 2.98
N LEU A 157 16.20 20.04 4.28
CA LEU A 157 16.57 18.73 4.79
C LEU A 157 15.40 17.74 4.86
N PHE A 158 14.15 18.18 4.66
CA PHE A 158 12.98 17.32 4.82
C PHE A 158 12.93 16.13 3.85
N PRO A 159 13.21 16.27 2.54
CA PRO A 159 13.27 15.13 1.63
C PRO A 159 14.35 14.12 2.04
N SER A 160 15.55 14.59 2.39
CA SER A 160 16.66 13.75 2.86
C SER A 160 16.30 12.98 4.13
N PHE A 161 15.75 13.68 5.13
CA PHE A 161 15.25 13.07 6.36
C PHE A 161 14.22 11.97 6.06
N ILE A 162 13.18 12.27 5.25
CA ILE A 162 12.14 11.30 4.92
C ILE A 162 12.68 10.10 4.14
N HIS A 163 13.70 10.28 3.29
CA HIS A 163 14.37 9.14 2.64
C HIS A 163 15.05 8.21 3.64
N THR A 164 15.68 8.72 4.70
CA THR A 164 16.33 7.88 5.73
C THR A 164 15.35 7.17 6.67
N GLN A 165 14.13 7.69 6.83
CA GLN A 165 13.05 6.99 7.53
C GLN A 165 12.36 5.91 6.66
N LYS A 166 12.70 5.84 5.37
CA LYS A 166 12.09 4.96 4.37
C LYS A 166 13.05 3.87 3.94
N ARG A 167 13.11 3.59 2.63
CA ARG A 167 13.65 2.37 2.06
C ARG A 167 14.93 2.67 1.31
N ASN A 168 15.98 1.88 1.58
CA ASN A 168 17.23 1.93 0.84
C ASN A 168 16.97 1.76 -0.67
N PRO A 169 17.59 2.59 -1.55
CA PRO A 169 17.25 2.63 -2.97
C PRO A 169 17.68 1.40 -3.77
N ALA A 170 18.67 0.63 -3.31
CA ALA A 170 19.13 -0.59 -3.98
C ALA A 170 18.36 -1.83 -3.48
N THR A 171 18.14 -1.90 -2.17
CA THR A 171 17.65 -3.11 -1.51
C THR A 171 16.15 -3.08 -1.18
N HIS A 172 15.55 -1.88 -1.07
CA HIS A 172 14.16 -1.58 -0.67
C HIS A 172 13.80 -1.66 0.82
N LEU A 173 14.82 -1.61 1.69
CA LEU A 173 14.70 -2.02 3.10
C LEU A 173 14.70 -0.85 4.05
N LYS A 174 14.15 -1.03 5.26
CA LYS A 174 14.51 -0.15 6.38
C LYS A 174 16.00 -0.35 6.70
N ASP A 175 16.73 0.75 6.80
CA ASP A 175 18.19 0.77 6.82
C ASP A 175 18.68 1.58 8.03
N PRO A 176 19.20 0.91 9.08
CA PRO A 176 19.72 1.59 10.28
C PRO A 176 20.92 2.49 10.01
N ASP A 177 21.73 2.23 8.99
CA ASP A 177 22.87 3.09 8.64
C ASP A 177 22.35 4.39 8.04
N MET A 178 21.39 4.33 7.10
CA MET A 178 20.75 5.53 6.56
C MET A 178 20.09 6.36 7.67
N PHE A 179 19.34 5.72 8.56
CA PHE A 179 18.70 6.39 9.69
C PHE A 179 19.74 7.08 10.58
N TRP A 180 20.72 6.34 11.11
CA TRP A 180 21.63 6.86 12.11
C TRP A 180 22.73 7.76 11.55
N ASP A 181 23.15 7.62 10.30
CA ASP A 181 24.10 8.58 9.70
C ASP A 181 23.48 9.98 9.61
N PHE A 182 22.25 10.12 9.07
CA PHE A 182 21.56 11.41 9.04
C PHE A 182 21.30 11.97 10.45
N ILE A 183 20.77 11.15 11.36
CA ILE A 183 20.48 11.58 12.75
C ILE A 183 21.75 12.00 13.49
N THR A 184 22.89 11.34 13.26
CA THR A 184 24.16 11.68 13.95
C THR A 184 24.94 12.82 13.29
N LEU A 185 24.75 13.07 11.99
CA LEU A 185 25.28 14.25 11.30
C LEU A 185 24.45 15.51 11.56
N ARG A 186 23.16 15.37 11.90
CA ARG A 186 22.23 16.48 12.15
C ARG A 186 21.82 16.52 13.64
N PRO A 187 22.64 17.12 14.53
CA PRO A 187 22.39 17.12 15.98
C PRO A 187 21.10 17.85 16.37
N GLU A 188 20.53 18.70 15.52
CA GLU A 188 19.21 19.31 15.75
C GLU A 188 18.09 18.29 15.94
N THR A 189 18.29 17.05 15.49
CA THR A 189 17.36 15.93 15.63
C THR A 189 17.25 15.38 17.05
N THR A 190 18.26 15.62 17.92
CA THR A 190 18.41 14.95 19.22
C THR A 190 17.16 15.03 20.10
N HIS A 191 16.53 16.20 20.20
CA HIS A 191 15.36 16.40 21.07
C HIS A 191 14.14 15.57 20.63
N GLN A 192 13.84 15.52 19.33
CA GLN A 192 12.73 14.73 18.80
C GLN A 192 13.07 13.23 18.73
N VAL A 193 14.34 12.85 18.53
CA VAL A 193 14.78 11.44 18.63
C VAL A 193 14.57 10.92 20.04
N MET A 194 14.89 11.70 21.07
CA MET A 194 14.59 11.32 22.47
C MET A 194 13.09 11.18 22.74
N PHE A 195 12.25 12.02 22.14
CA PHE A 195 10.79 11.89 22.24
C PHE A 195 10.29 10.61 21.53
N LEU A 196 10.82 10.31 20.33
CA LEU A 196 10.49 9.14 19.53
C LEU A 196 10.88 7.81 20.18
N PHE A 197 12.07 7.74 20.79
CA PHE A 197 12.53 6.52 21.47
C PHE A 197 12.07 6.42 22.93
N GLY A 198 11.44 7.46 23.48
CA GLY A 198 10.68 7.37 24.72
C GLY A 198 9.38 6.56 24.55
N ASP A 199 8.63 6.40 25.63
CA ASP A 199 7.38 5.61 25.62
C ASP A 199 6.35 6.15 24.61
N ARG A 200 6.30 7.48 24.41
CA ARG A 200 5.35 8.15 23.49
C ARG A 200 5.61 7.90 21.99
N GLY A 201 6.67 7.18 21.64
CA GLY A 201 6.89 6.70 20.28
C GLY A 201 5.92 5.60 19.84
N ILE A 202 5.21 4.97 20.79
CA ILE A 202 4.21 3.93 20.52
C ILE A 202 2.96 4.19 21.38
N PRO A 203 2.09 5.15 21.02
CA PRO A 203 0.84 5.38 21.75
C PRO A 203 -0.14 4.20 21.60
N ASP A 204 -0.90 3.94 22.65
CA ASP A 204 -1.94 2.90 22.70
C ASP A 204 -3.20 3.35 21.93
N GLY A 205 -3.15 3.19 20.61
CA GLY A 205 -4.16 3.71 19.69
C GLY A 205 -4.15 5.24 19.58
N TYR A 206 -4.93 5.78 18.63
CA TYR A 206 -4.94 7.22 18.36
C TYR A 206 -5.66 8.04 19.45
N ARG A 207 -6.48 7.41 20.30
CA ARG A 207 -7.29 8.10 21.33
C ARG A 207 -6.49 8.49 22.58
N HIS A 208 -5.36 7.81 22.83
CA HIS A 208 -4.51 7.97 24.02
C HIS A 208 -3.24 8.79 23.78
N MET A 209 -3.19 9.59 22.71
CA MET A 209 -2.13 10.57 22.45
C MET A 209 -2.65 12.01 22.49
N ASN A 210 -1.80 12.95 22.92
CA ASN A 210 -2.03 14.38 22.64
C ASN A 210 -1.80 14.66 21.15
N GLY A 211 -2.19 15.85 20.71
CA GLY A 211 -1.62 16.45 19.51
C GLY A 211 -1.27 17.92 19.68
N TYR A 212 -0.53 18.43 18.72
CA TYR A 212 0.13 19.74 18.75
C TYR A 212 0.18 20.28 17.33
N GLY A 213 0.00 21.60 17.17
CA GLY A 213 0.34 22.27 15.91
C GLY A 213 1.85 22.26 15.61
N SER A 214 2.67 22.00 16.63
CA SER A 214 4.15 21.98 16.70
C SER A 214 4.80 23.33 16.36
N HIS A 215 4.50 23.87 15.18
CA HIS A 215 4.94 25.20 14.73
C HIS A 215 4.42 26.33 15.60
N THR A 216 5.17 27.43 15.56
CA THR A 216 4.66 28.73 15.99
C THR A 216 3.76 29.29 14.89
N PHE A 217 2.59 29.80 15.26
CA PHE A 217 1.67 30.54 14.39
C PHE A 217 1.50 31.96 14.93
N LYS A 218 0.83 32.83 14.15
CA LYS A 218 0.47 34.20 14.53
C LYS A 218 -1.05 34.32 14.61
N LEU A 219 -1.56 34.92 15.67
CA LEU A 219 -2.97 35.25 15.87
C LEU A 219 -3.15 36.77 15.79
N VAL A 220 -4.23 37.22 15.17
CA VAL A 220 -4.56 38.64 15.03
C VAL A 220 -5.99 38.89 15.53
N ASN A 221 -6.12 39.79 16.50
CA ASN A 221 -7.42 40.15 17.08
C ASN A 221 -8.18 41.19 16.22
N ALA A 222 -9.40 41.54 16.63
CA ALA A 222 -10.27 42.43 15.85
C ALA A 222 -9.75 43.88 15.69
N LYS A 223 -8.73 44.28 16.47
CA LYS A 223 -8.05 45.57 16.38
C LYS A 223 -6.84 45.55 15.44
N GLY A 224 -6.44 44.38 14.93
CA GLY A 224 -5.20 44.22 14.17
C GLY A 224 -3.94 44.13 15.05
N GLU A 225 -4.10 43.74 16.32
CA GLU A 225 -2.97 43.51 17.24
C GLU A 225 -2.52 42.04 17.12
N PRO A 226 -1.24 41.75 16.76
CA PRO A 226 -0.75 40.39 16.58
C PRO A 226 -0.08 39.82 17.85
N VAL A 227 -0.20 38.50 18.05
CA VAL A 227 0.59 37.71 19.01
C VAL A 227 1.04 36.40 18.36
N TYR A 228 2.13 35.81 18.84
CA TYR A 228 2.51 34.45 18.45
C TYR A 228 1.83 33.40 19.34
N CYS A 229 1.58 32.20 18.81
CA CYS A 229 1.00 31.10 19.57
C CYS A 229 1.56 29.72 19.19
N LYS A 230 1.45 28.76 20.12
CA LYS A 230 1.52 27.31 19.86
C LYS A 230 0.15 26.69 20.12
N PHE A 231 -0.36 25.87 19.20
CA PHE A 231 -1.60 25.09 19.41
C PHE A 231 -1.30 23.75 20.10
N VAL A 232 -2.08 23.40 21.12
CA VAL A 232 -1.91 22.16 21.91
C VAL A 232 -3.29 21.56 22.21
N TYR A 233 -3.49 20.27 21.97
CA TYR A 233 -4.74 19.58 22.28
C TYR A 233 -4.45 18.28 23.04
N LYS A 234 -4.82 18.28 24.33
CA LYS A 234 -4.51 17.19 25.26
C LYS A 234 -5.64 16.16 25.27
N THR A 235 -5.30 14.87 25.26
CA THR A 235 -6.30 13.79 25.30
C THR A 235 -7.06 13.79 26.62
N ASP A 236 -8.39 13.78 26.55
CA ASP A 236 -9.26 13.65 27.72
C ASP A 236 -9.33 12.18 28.20
N GLN A 237 -8.84 11.22 27.39
CA GLN A 237 -8.79 9.78 27.70
C GLN A 237 -7.54 9.39 28.54
N GLY A 238 -6.64 10.34 28.80
CA GLY A 238 -5.33 10.09 29.41
C GLY A 238 -4.30 9.52 28.43
N ILE A 239 -3.02 9.83 28.66
CA ILE A 239 -1.91 9.27 27.88
C ILE A 239 -1.72 7.80 28.24
N LYS A 240 -1.64 6.94 27.22
CA LYS A 240 -1.24 5.54 27.31
C LYS A 240 -0.33 5.19 26.14
N ASN A 241 0.63 4.31 26.40
CA ASN A 241 1.59 3.83 25.41
C ASN A 241 1.71 2.31 25.54
N LEU A 242 2.05 1.64 24.45
CA LEU A 242 2.37 0.21 24.44
C LEU A 242 3.85 0.01 24.81
N ASP A 243 4.16 -1.10 25.48
CA ASP A 243 5.54 -1.56 25.56
C ASP A 243 5.99 -2.14 24.21
N VAL A 244 7.31 -2.21 24.01
CA VAL A 244 7.90 -2.62 22.71
C VAL A 244 7.55 -4.05 22.34
N LYS A 245 7.41 -4.97 23.31
CA LYS A 245 7.06 -6.36 23.02
C LYS A 245 5.60 -6.43 22.57
N ARG A 246 4.68 -5.81 23.31
CA ARG A 246 3.27 -5.79 22.96
C ARG A 246 3.00 -5.09 21.62
N ALA A 247 3.79 -4.07 21.29
CA ALA A 247 3.75 -3.43 19.99
C ALA A 247 4.14 -4.39 18.85
N ALA A 248 5.23 -5.15 19.00
CA ALA A 248 5.65 -6.14 18.01
C ALA A 248 4.64 -7.31 17.86
N GLU A 249 4.04 -7.77 18.97
CA GLU A 249 2.94 -8.74 18.94
C GLU A 249 1.74 -8.20 18.13
N LEU A 250 1.34 -6.94 18.36
CA LEU A 250 0.25 -6.30 17.62
C LEU A 250 0.59 -6.03 16.15
N ASP A 251 1.84 -5.66 15.83
CA ASP A 251 2.29 -5.46 14.45
C ASP A 251 2.10 -6.75 13.60
N GLY A 252 2.27 -7.93 14.20
CA GLY A 252 2.04 -9.24 13.55
C GLY A 252 0.60 -9.78 13.66
N GLN A 253 -0.16 -9.42 14.70
CA GLN A 253 -1.52 -9.95 14.97
C GLN A 253 -2.65 -9.07 14.42
N ASP A 254 -2.57 -7.75 14.59
CA ASP A 254 -3.54 -6.76 14.14
C ASP A 254 -2.81 -5.49 13.68
N PRO A 255 -2.18 -5.49 12.49
CA PRO A 255 -1.45 -4.33 11.97
C PRO A 255 -2.32 -3.08 11.80
N ASP A 256 -3.63 -3.17 12.00
CA ASP A 256 -4.60 -2.09 11.90
C ASP A 256 -5.24 -1.73 13.26
N TYR A 257 -4.55 -2.07 14.35
CA TYR A 257 -5.00 -1.90 15.73
C TYR A 257 -5.58 -0.50 16.03
N ALA A 258 -4.92 0.57 15.59
CA ALA A 258 -5.34 1.94 15.90
C ALA A 258 -6.51 2.41 15.03
N ILE A 259 -6.65 1.89 13.80
CA ILE A 259 -7.87 2.02 12.98
C ILE A 259 -9.04 1.32 13.69
N ARG A 260 -8.85 0.06 14.10
CA ARG A 260 -9.87 -0.77 14.76
C ARG A 260 -10.34 -0.17 16.08
N ASP A 261 -9.40 0.30 16.92
CA ASP A 261 -9.68 1.00 18.18
C ASP A 261 -10.57 2.24 17.96
N LEU A 262 -10.15 3.14 17.07
CA LEU A 262 -10.88 4.39 16.84
C LEU A 262 -12.30 4.13 16.31
N TYR A 263 -12.43 3.24 15.31
CA TYR A 263 -13.72 2.88 14.74
C TYR A 263 -14.66 2.28 15.80
N ASN A 264 -14.16 1.31 16.57
CA ASN A 264 -14.96 0.61 17.58
C ASN A 264 -15.32 1.49 18.78
N ALA A 265 -14.47 2.45 19.15
CA ALA A 265 -14.79 3.41 20.20
C ALA A 265 -15.97 4.30 19.79
N ILE A 266 -15.91 4.90 18.61
CA ILE A 266 -16.97 5.76 18.08
C ILE A 266 -18.27 4.97 17.86
N ALA A 267 -18.19 3.78 17.26
CA ALA A 267 -19.36 2.93 17.02
C ALA A 267 -20.06 2.44 18.31
N LYS A 268 -19.38 2.48 19.47
CA LYS A 268 -19.94 2.16 20.80
C LYS A 268 -20.45 3.39 21.56
N GLY A 269 -20.38 4.59 20.98
CA GLY A 269 -20.69 5.84 21.67
C GLY A 269 -19.58 6.35 22.61
N ASN A 270 -18.43 5.69 22.65
CA ASN A 270 -17.27 6.07 23.46
C ASN A 270 -16.43 7.12 22.72
N TYR A 271 -17.05 8.26 22.41
CA TYR A 271 -16.50 9.33 21.59
C TYR A 271 -15.22 9.92 22.19
N PRO A 272 -14.03 9.73 21.57
CA PRO A 272 -12.81 10.32 22.08
C PRO A 272 -12.81 11.83 21.91
N SER A 273 -12.19 12.50 22.86
CA SER A 273 -12.14 13.95 22.88
C SER A 273 -10.81 14.51 23.39
N TRP A 274 -10.55 15.76 23.03
CA TRP A 274 -9.35 16.50 23.38
C TRP A 274 -9.68 17.92 23.81
N THR A 275 -9.24 18.33 24.99
CA THR A 275 -9.27 19.74 25.38
C THR A 275 -8.21 20.52 24.60
N PHE A 276 -8.64 21.58 23.92
CA PHE A 276 -7.81 22.44 23.06
C PHE A 276 -7.32 23.68 23.81
N TYR A 277 -6.05 24.00 23.63
CA TYR A 277 -5.30 25.06 24.30
C TYR A 277 -4.42 25.84 23.31
N ILE A 278 -4.04 27.05 23.71
CA ILE A 278 -2.93 27.81 23.13
C ILE A 278 -1.89 28.17 24.19
N GLN A 279 -0.62 28.23 23.81
CA GLN A 279 0.36 29.10 24.47
C GLN A 279 0.40 30.42 23.70
N VAL A 280 0.63 31.55 24.37
CA VAL A 280 0.72 32.89 23.73
C VAL A 280 2.03 33.55 24.11
N MET A 281 2.72 34.12 23.13
CA MET A 281 3.96 34.88 23.27
C MET A 281 3.80 36.22 22.55
N THR A 282 4.10 37.34 23.21
CA THR A 282 4.10 38.66 22.56
C THR A 282 5.32 38.82 21.67
N PHE A 283 5.29 39.80 20.76
CA PHE A 283 6.43 40.12 19.91
C PHE A 283 7.66 40.53 20.73
N GLU A 284 7.45 41.32 21.79
CA GLU A 284 8.53 41.70 22.72
C GLU A 284 9.13 40.49 23.47
N GLN A 285 8.32 39.48 23.79
CA GLN A 285 8.81 38.22 24.37
C GLN A 285 9.57 37.37 23.35
N ALA A 286 9.19 37.42 22.08
CA ALA A 286 9.88 36.72 21.00
C ALA A 286 11.31 37.27 20.78
N GLU A 287 11.47 38.60 20.72
CA GLU A 287 12.78 39.28 20.63
C GLU A 287 13.69 38.99 21.83
N LYS A 288 13.10 38.75 23.01
CA LYS A 288 13.81 38.43 24.26
C LYS A 288 13.95 36.93 24.52
N CYS A 289 13.55 36.08 23.57
CA CYS A 289 13.58 34.63 23.75
C CYS A 289 15.03 34.11 23.70
N LYS A 290 15.40 33.21 24.63
CA LYS A 290 16.77 32.66 24.75
C LYS A 290 17.16 31.69 23.63
N PHE A 291 16.21 31.37 22.76
CA PHE A 291 16.34 30.52 21.59
C PHE A 291 15.38 31.08 20.52
N ASN A 292 15.60 30.77 19.25
CA ASN A 292 14.69 31.18 18.18
C ASN A 292 13.26 30.65 18.45
N PRO A 293 12.25 31.50 18.70
CA PRO A 293 10.90 31.07 19.05
C PRO A 293 10.15 30.43 17.86
N PHE A 294 10.74 30.48 16.66
CA PHE A 294 10.26 29.88 15.42
C PHE A 294 11.04 28.61 15.02
N ASP A 295 12.02 28.17 15.82
CA ASP A 295 12.71 26.90 15.63
C ASP A 295 11.82 25.73 16.07
N LEU A 296 11.46 24.87 15.11
CA LEU A 296 10.58 23.71 15.32
C LEU A 296 11.20 22.61 16.22
N THR A 297 12.50 22.65 16.50
CA THR A 297 13.16 21.76 17.47
C THR A 297 12.99 22.22 18.93
N LYS A 298 12.41 23.40 19.16
CA LYS A 298 12.24 24.03 20.48
C LYS A 298 10.77 24.04 20.95
N VAL A 299 10.55 23.65 22.20
CA VAL A 299 9.30 23.92 22.93
C VAL A 299 9.36 25.28 23.63
N TRP A 300 8.20 25.90 23.83
CA TRP A 300 8.05 27.01 24.77
C TRP A 300 7.78 26.44 26.17
N PRO A 301 8.61 26.73 27.20
CA PRO A 301 8.43 26.19 28.53
C PRO A 301 7.04 26.53 29.10
N GLN A 302 6.26 25.52 29.50
CA GLN A 302 4.89 25.73 30.01
C GLN A 302 4.83 26.51 31.35
N ALA A 303 5.96 26.64 32.05
CA ALA A 303 6.09 27.50 33.22
C ALA A 303 6.22 29.00 32.88
N GLU A 304 6.76 29.33 31.71
CA GLU A 304 6.90 30.71 31.22
C GLU A 304 5.70 31.10 30.33
N TYR A 305 5.24 30.16 29.51
CA TYR A 305 4.14 30.33 28.56
C TYR A 305 3.03 29.31 28.89
N PRO A 306 2.17 29.59 29.90
CA PRO A 306 1.16 28.64 30.36
C PRO A 306 0.09 28.35 29.29
N LEU A 307 -0.56 27.18 29.43
CA LEU A 307 -1.62 26.75 28.52
C LEU A 307 -2.94 27.46 28.84
N ILE A 308 -3.41 28.27 27.90
CA ILE A 308 -4.71 28.94 27.94
C ILE A 308 -5.73 28.02 27.27
N LYS A 309 -6.79 27.64 27.99
CA LYS A 309 -7.91 26.84 27.43
C LYS A 309 -8.63 27.63 26.34
N VAL A 310 -9.14 26.92 25.33
CA VAL A 310 -9.92 27.49 24.22
C VAL A 310 -11.24 26.74 24.02
N GLY A 311 -11.18 25.41 23.95
CA GLY A 311 -12.30 24.61 23.48
C GLY A 311 -12.11 23.12 23.68
N LYS A 312 -12.98 22.32 23.07
CA LYS A 312 -12.97 20.87 23.09
C LYS A 312 -13.23 20.32 21.69
N MET A 313 -12.42 19.36 21.25
CA MET A 313 -12.68 18.58 20.04
C MET A 313 -13.29 17.24 20.44
N VAL A 314 -14.33 16.80 19.76
CA VAL A 314 -15.00 15.51 19.96
C VAL A 314 -15.15 14.81 18.61
N LEU A 315 -14.84 13.51 18.55
CA LEU A 315 -15.04 12.68 17.37
C LEU A 315 -16.19 11.71 17.63
N ASP A 316 -17.32 11.95 16.98
CA ASP A 316 -18.59 11.27 17.20
C ASP A 316 -19.11 10.50 15.98
N ARG A 317 -18.42 10.60 14.83
CA ARG A 317 -18.84 9.97 13.57
C ARG A 317 -17.69 9.30 12.82
N ASN A 318 -17.83 8.00 12.55
CA ASN A 318 -16.95 7.24 11.65
C ASN A 318 -17.15 7.68 10.18
N PRO A 319 -16.19 7.43 9.27
CA PRO A 319 -16.41 7.58 7.84
C PRO A 319 -17.49 6.60 7.35
N SER A 320 -18.29 7.01 6.36
CA SER A 320 -19.20 6.11 5.65
C SER A 320 -18.50 5.34 4.53
N ASN A 321 -17.44 5.92 3.95
CA ASN A 321 -16.49 5.23 3.08
C ASN A 321 -15.07 5.77 3.33
N TYR A 322 -14.16 4.90 3.78
CA TYR A 322 -12.78 5.26 4.11
C TYR A 322 -12.02 5.86 2.92
N PHE A 323 -12.17 5.32 1.71
CA PHE A 323 -11.43 5.83 0.56
C PHE A 323 -11.88 7.26 0.20
N ALA A 324 -13.19 7.49 0.12
CA ALA A 324 -13.77 8.79 -0.18
C ALA A 324 -13.53 9.85 0.92
N GLU A 325 -13.58 9.45 2.19
CA GLU A 325 -13.57 10.38 3.34
C GLU A 325 -12.23 10.46 4.09
N VAL A 326 -11.32 9.49 3.92
CA VAL A 326 -10.05 9.42 4.67
C VAL A 326 -8.84 9.27 3.75
N GLU A 327 -8.91 8.47 2.68
CA GLU A 327 -7.78 8.41 1.76
C GLU A 327 -7.72 9.66 0.87
N GLN A 328 -8.87 10.13 0.40
CA GLN A 328 -8.97 11.35 -0.42
C GLN A 328 -8.98 12.68 0.37
N ILE A 329 -9.02 12.67 1.71
CA ILE A 329 -8.98 13.94 2.47
C ILE A 329 -7.60 14.62 2.36
N ALA A 330 -7.62 15.94 2.18
CA ALA A 330 -6.47 16.78 1.93
C ALA A 330 -6.40 17.91 2.97
N PHE A 331 -5.40 17.86 3.85
CA PHE A 331 -5.15 18.92 4.84
C PHE A 331 -3.93 19.73 4.43
N ASN A 332 -4.05 21.06 4.31
CA ASN A 332 -2.94 21.92 3.91
C ASN A 332 -2.77 23.05 4.94
N PRO A 333 -1.63 23.20 5.63
CA PRO A 333 -1.44 24.31 6.59
C PRO A 333 -1.46 25.71 5.94
N GLY A 334 -1.44 25.81 4.60
CA GLY A 334 -1.77 27.04 3.87
C GLY A 334 -3.28 27.36 3.82
N HIS A 335 -4.17 26.46 4.21
CA HIS A 335 -5.59 26.74 4.43
C HIS A 335 -5.75 27.43 5.80
N LEU A 336 -5.62 28.75 5.78
CA LEU A 336 -5.77 29.64 6.92
C LEU A 336 -7.01 30.53 6.74
N VAL A 337 -7.58 30.98 7.85
CA VAL A 337 -8.75 31.88 7.90
C VAL A 337 -8.38 33.20 8.58
N PRO A 338 -9.04 34.33 8.26
CA PRO A 338 -8.61 35.64 8.76
C PRO A 338 -8.60 35.71 10.29
N GLY A 339 -7.45 36.11 10.85
CA GLY A 339 -7.16 36.07 12.28
C GLY A 339 -6.17 34.98 12.70
N ILE A 340 -5.84 34.03 11.82
CA ILE A 340 -4.76 33.04 11.97
C ILE A 340 -3.80 33.16 10.79
N LEU A 341 -2.51 33.35 11.07
CA LEU A 341 -1.44 33.61 10.09
C LEU A 341 -0.22 32.71 10.38
N PRO A 342 0.67 32.47 9.41
CA PRO A 342 1.92 31.77 9.66
C PRO A 342 2.90 32.65 10.46
N SER A 343 3.91 32.02 11.05
CA SER A 343 5.10 32.70 11.61
C SER A 343 6.32 32.54 10.69
N PRO A 344 7.47 33.18 10.98
CA PRO A 344 8.73 32.98 10.26
C PRO A 344 9.38 31.58 10.39
N ASP A 345 8.72 30.60 11.02
CA ASP A 345 9.19 29.21 11.11
C ASP A 345 9.45 28.64 9.71
N LYS A 346 10.73 28.41 9.37
CA LYS A 346 11.15 27.95 8.03
C LYS A 346 10.44 26.67 7.61
N MET A 347 10.23 25.74 8.55
CA MET A 347 9.55 24.48 8.27
C MET A 347 8.07 24.74 7.98
N LEU A 348 7.41 25.62 8.72
CA LEU A 348 6.02 26.01 8.44
C LEU A 348 5.89 26.62 7.05
N GLN A 349 6.77 27.57 6.70
CA GLN A 349 6.75 28.29 5.42
C GLN A 349 6.75 27.33 4.22
N ALA A 350 7.64 26.34 4.18
CA ALA A 350 7.65 25.35 3.10
C ALA A 350 6.41 24.43 3.09
N ARG A 351 5.82 24.13 4.27
CA ARG A 351 4.59 23.33 4.34
C ARG A 351 3.37 24.06 3.75
N LEU A 352 3.33 25.40 3.76
CA LEU A 352 2.26 26.18 3.12
C LEU A 352 2.16 25.89 1.61
N PHE A 353 3.31 25.64 0.97
CA PHE A 353 3.40 25.25 -0.45
C PHE A 353 3.22 23.74 -0.65
N SER A 354 4.05 22.93 0.03
CA SER A 354 4.26 21.51 -0.28
C SER A 354 2.99 20.65 -0.23
N TYR A 355 2.08 20.95 0.70
CA TYR A 355 0.83 20.18 0.81
C TYR A 355 -0.11 20.47 -0.36
N GLY A 356 -0.28 21.74 -0.75
CA GLY A 356 -1.09 22.10 -1.91
C GLY A 356 -0.57 21.48 -3.21
N ASP A 357 0.76 21.39 -3.35
CA ASP A 357 1.43 20.75 -4.48
C ASP A 357 1.18 19.23 -4.53
N THR A 358 1.53 18.49 -3.47
CA THR A 358 1.38 17.03 -3.45
C THR A 358 -0.08 16.58 -3.58
N HIS A 359 -1.06 17.38 -3.14
CA HIS A 359 -2.48 17.08 -3.39
C HIS A 359 -2.87 17.19 -4.87
N ARG A 360 -2.35 18.17 -5.62
CA ARG A 360 -2.62 18.29 -7.07
C ARG A 360 -2.08 17.09 -7.85
N HIS A 361 -0.94 16.55 -7.43
CA HIS A 361 -0.40 15.30 -7.98
C HIS A 361 -1.22 14.07 -7.57
N ARG A 362 -1.48 13.90 -6.26
CA ARG A 362 -2.07 12.67 -5.70
C ARG A 362 -3.56 12.49 -5.99
N LEU A 363 -4.32 13.59 -6.06
CA LEU A 363 -5.78 13.62 -6.18
C LEU A 363 -6.27 14.34 -7.44
N GLY A 364 -5.39 15.06 -8.15
CA GLY A 364 -5.73 15.89 -9.30
C GLY A 364 -5.92 17.37 -8.96
N ALA A 365 -5.93 18.21 -10.00
CA ALA A 365 -5.99 19.67 -9.86
C ALA A 365 -7.21 20.16 -9.05
N ASN A 366 -8.37 19.51 -9.25
CA ASN A 366 -9.64 19.86 -8.63
C ASN A 366 -9.91 19.15 -7.28
N TYR A 367 -8.89 18.70 -6.55
CA TYR A 367 -9.06 17.94 -5.30
C TYR A 367 -9.92 18.64 -4.22
N LEU A 368 -10.02 19.98 -4.25
CA LEU A 368 -10.88 20.78 -3.36
C LEU A 368 -12.37 20.68 -3.68
N GLN A 369 -12.74 20.20 -4.87
CA GLN A 369 -14.15 19.94 -5.21
C GLN A 369 -14.67 18.69 -4.49
N LEU A 370 -13.81 17.67 -4.26
CA LEU A 370 -14.16 16.41 -3.60
C LEU A 370 -14.93 16.66 -2.28
N PRO A 371 -16.02 15.92 -1.98
CA PRO A 371 -16.95 16.29 -0.90
C PRO A 371 -16.30 16.54 0.48
N VAL A 372 -15.28 15.75 0.84
CA VAL A 372 -14.56 15.89 2.13
C VAL A 372 -13.51 17.01 2.15
N ASN A 373 -13.18 17.58 1.00
CA ASN A 373 -12.25 18.71 0.87
C ASN A 373 -12.99 20.03 0.56
N CYS A 374 -14.25 19.94 0.14
CA CYS A 374 -15.10 21.09 -0.16
C CYS A 374 -15.34 21.95 1.10
N PRO A 375 -15.12 23.27 1.05
CA PRO A 375 -15.45 24.18 2.15
C PRO A 375 -16.98 24.46 2.17
N TYR A 376 -17.80 23.41 2.31
CA TYR A 376 -19.26 23.42 2.10
C TYR A 376 -20.07 24.42 2.96
N LYS A 377 -19.43 25.06 3.95
CA LYS A 377 -20.00 26.16 4.75
C LYS A 377 -19.99 27.52 4.03
N VAL A 378 -19.28 27.64 2.91
CA VAL A 378 -19.22 28.85 2.09
C VAL A 378 -19.48 28.54 0.61
N ALA A 379 -20.12 29.46 -0.09
CA ALA A 379 -20.18 29.42 -1.55
C ALA A 379 -18.83 29.89 -2.12
N VAL A 380 -18.02 28.97 -2.64
CA VAL A 380 -16.72 29.32 -3.26
C VAL A 380 -16.98 30.16 -4.52
N LYS A 381 -16.39 31.35 -4.55
CA LYS A 381 -16.51 32.29 -5.67
C LYS A 381 -15.13 32.90 -5.97
N ASN A 382 -14.57 32.63 -7.14
CA ASN A 382 -13.24 33.06 -7.57
C ASN A 382 -13.11 33.04 -9.10
N TYR A 383 -11.88 33.24 -9.59
CA TYR A 383 -11.54 33.31 -11.01
C TYR A 383 -10.83 32.06 -11.56
N GLN A 384 -10.78 30.96 -10.78
CA GLN A 384 -10.28 29.67 -11.22
C GLN A 384 -11.37 28.93 -12.01
N ARG A 385 -10.99 28.20 -13.07
CA ARG A 385 -11.87 27.44 -13.95
C ARG A 385 -11.19 26.14 -14.40
N ASP A 386 -12.01 25.24 -14.93
CA ASP A 386 -11.62 24.06 -15.71
C ASP A 386 -10.81 23.03 -14.88
N GLY A 387 -9.76 22.46 -15.48
CA GLY A 387 -8.98 21.37 -14.90
C GLY A 387 -9.64 19.99 -15.01
N PRO A 388 -8.86 18.89 -14.93
CA PRO A 388 -9.39 17.53 -14.98
C PRO A 388 -10.38 17.27 -13.83
N MET A 389 -11.39 16.45 -14.09
CA MET A 389 -12.45 16.09 -13.14
C MET A 389 -13.15 17.30 -12.49
N CYS A 390 -13.34 18.39 -13.24
CA CYS A 390 -14.27 19.44 -12.83
C CYS A 390 -15.70 18.85 -12.86
N PHE A 391 -16.35 18.75 -11.70
CA PHE A 391 -17.65 18.07 -11.55
C PHE A 391 -18.75 18.94 -10.94
N ASN A 392 -18.42 20.18 -10.54
CA ASN A 392 -19.41 21.21 -10.27
C ASN A 392 -19.79 21.95 -11.57
N ASP A 393 -20.54 23.05 -11.46
CA ASP A 393 -20.96 23.90 -12.58
C ASP A 393 -19.83 24.77 -13.17
N ASN A 394 -18.57 24.60 -12.73
CA ASN A 394 -17.42 25.44 -13.08
C ASN A 394 -17.65 26.95 -12.82
N GLN A 395 -18.52 27.31 -11.87
CA GLN A 395 -19.00 28.69 -11.64
C GLN A 395 -19.77 29.31 -12.84
N ALA A 396 -20.28 28.45 -13.74
CA ALA A 396 -21.11 28.79 -14.89
C ALA A 396 -20.56 29.96 -15.72
N GLY A 397 -21.43 30.87 -16.17
CA GLY A 397 -21.08 32.03 -16.99
C GLY A 397 -20.46 33.22 -16.23
N ALA A 398 -20.01 33.05 -14.98
CA ALA A 398 -19.43 34.16 -14.22
C ALA A 398 -18.07 34.59 -14.82
N PRO A 399 -17.72 35.89 -14.80
CA PRO A 399 -16.43 36.38 -15.29
C PRO A 399 -15.23 35.62 -14.70
N ASN A 400 -14.26 35.27 -15.55
CA ASN A 400 -13.07 34.49 -15.19
C ASN A 400 -11.80 35.34 -15.07
N TYR A 401 -11.92 36.68 -14.99
CA TYR A 401 -10.81 37.61 -14.85
C TYR A 401 -11.10 38.73 -13.82
N PHE A 402 -10.05 39.28 -13.22
CA PHE A 402 -10.11 40.35 -12.22
C PHE A 402 -9.05 41.43 -12.51
N PRO A 403 -9.37 42.73 -12.35
CA PRO A 403 -10.70 43.29 -12.09
C PRO A 403 -11.64 43.14 -13.31
N ASN A 404 -12.95 43.27 -13.10
CA ASN A 404 -13.96 43.26 -14.17
C ASN A 404 -15.11 44.24 -13.85
N SER A 405 -15.81 44.67 -14.91
CA SER A 405 -16.98 45.56 -14.83
C SER A 405 -18.31 44.80 -14.83
N PHE A 406 -18.29 43.50 -14.56
CA PHE A 406 -19.41 42.56 -14.76
C PHE A 406 -19.84 41.88 -13.45
N SER A 407 -19.70 42.58 -12.32
CA SER A 407 -20.12 42.14 -10.98
C SER A 407 -19.53 40.79 -10.52
N GLY A 408 -18.32 40.46 -10.98
CA GLY A 408 -17.56 39.31 -10.47
C GLY A 408 -17.15 39.46 -9.00
N PRO A 409 -16.65 38.37 -8.36
CA PRO A 409 -16.23 38.39 -6.96
C PRO A 409 -15.19 39.48 -6.64
N ALA A 410 -15.46 40.26 -5.58
CA ALA A 410 -14.58 41.32 -5.10
C ALA A 410 -13.77 40.90 -3.85
N GLU A 411 -12.76 41.69 -3.50
CA GLU A 411 -11.92 41.47 -2.32
C GLU A 411 -12.67 41.70 -1.00
N CYS A 412 -12.25 41.00 0.07
CA CYS A 412 -12.90 41.07 1.37
C CYS A 412 -12.20 42.06 2.30
N GLU A 413 -12.84 43.20 2.57
CA GLU A 413 -12.30 44.27 3.43
C GLU A 413 -11.93 43.79 4.85
N ARG A 414 -12.72 42.90 5.45
CA ARG A 414 -12.38 42.31 6.77
C ARG A 414 -11.09 41.49 6.69
N ALA A 415 -10.91 40.69 5.64
CA ALA A 415 -9.70 39.89 5.47
C ALA A 415 -8.48 40.81 5.26
N ARG A 416 -8.62 41.81 4.38
CA ARG A 416 -7.59 42.83 4.13
C ARG A 416 -7.13 43.53 5.42
N LYS A 417 -8.06 44.07 6.21
CA LYS A 417 -7.75 44.71 7.50
C LYS A 417 -7.01 43.80 8.50
N LEU A 418 -7.27 42.49 8.49
CA LEU A 418 -6.62 41.53 9.38
C LEU A 418 -5.27 41.01 8.84
N LEU A 419 -5.02 41.14 7.54
CA LEU A 419 -3.72 40.90 6.90
C LEU A 419 -2.80 42.12 7.02
N ASP A 420 -3.36 43.32 6.88
CA ASP A 420 -2.70 44.63 7.05
C ASP A 420 -2.35 44.97 8.52
N SER A 421 -2.61 44.05 9.47
CA SER A 421 -2.19 44.17 10.88
C SER A 421 -0.70 44.44 10.98
N LYS A 422 -0.28 45.37 11.87
CA LYS A 422 1.10 45.87 12.07
C LYS A 422 2.16 45.04 11.30
N GLN A 423 2.48 45.48 10.09
CA GLN A 423 3.42 44.76 9.24
C GLN A 423 4.76 44.56 9.97
N GLU A 424 5.27 43.33 9.92
CA GLU A 424 6.57 42.98 10.46
C GLU A 424 7.66 43.63 9.61
N THR A 425 8.44 44.54 10.20
CA THR A 425 9.65 45.06 9.56
C THR A 425 10.70 43.96 9.53
N CYS A 426 10.79 43.23 8.42
CA CYS A 426 11.88 42.29 8.19
C CYS A 426 13.15 43.07 7.85
N VAL A 427 14.19 42.95 8.68
CA VAL A 427 15.50 43.60 8.49
C VAL A 427 16.58 42.51 8.40
N GLY A 428 17.28 42.45 7.27
CA GLY A 428 18.35 41.48 7.01
C GLY A 428 18.59 41.30 5.51
N ASP A 429 19.68 40.63 5.16
CA ASP A 429 19.99 40.29 3.77
C ASP A 429 19.19 39.07 3.29
N ILE A 430 18.98 38.96 1.98
CA ILE A 430 18.41 37.75 1.38
C ILE A 430 19.54 36.72 1.20
N ALA A 431 19.76 35.90 2.23
CA ALA A 431 20.83 34.91 2.28
C ALA A 431 20.37 33.53 2.79
N ARG A 432 21.22 32.52 2.60
CA ARG A 432 21.03 31.17 3.18
C ARG A 432 21.65 31.12 4.58
N TYR A 433 20.92 31.60 5.57
CA TYR A 433 21.34 31.52 6.98
C TYR A 433 21.28 30.06 7.48
N GLU A 434 22.46 29.43 7.60
CA GLU A 434 22.61 28.12 8.21
C GLU A 434 22.46 28.20 9.74
N THR A 435 21.73 27.25 10.30
CA THR A 435 21.38 27.18 11.73
C THR A 435 22.24 26.14 12.45
N GLY A 436 23.53 26.06 12.09
CA GLY A 436 24.45 25.03 12.59
C GLY A 436 24.87 25.24 14.04
N ASP A 437 25.14 26.51 14.40
CA ASP A 437 25.54 26.93 15.74
C ASP A 437 24.37 27.10 16.73
N ASP A 438 23.12 26.97 16.26
CA ASP A 438 21.92 27.00 17.11
C ASP A 438 21.93 25.82 18.10
N ASP A 439 21.61 26.08 19.38
CA ASP A 439 21.57 25.07 20.45
C ASP A 439 20.76 23.81 20.06
N ASN A 440 21.39 22.65 20.22
CA ASN A 440 20.82 21.35 19.88
C ASN A 440 20.52 20.48 21.11
N TYR A 441 21.05 20.86 22.28
CA TYR A 441 21.13 19.96 23.44
C TYR A 441 20.42 20.48 24.68
N SER A 442 20.32 21.79 24.92
CA SER A 442 19.87 22.30 26.23
C SER A 442 18.44 21.88 26.58
N GLN A 443 17.52 21.90 25.61
CA GLN A 443 16.15 21.39 25.85
C GLN A 443 16.09 19.87 25.96
N ALA A 444 16.94 19.13 25.23
CA ALA A 444 17.08 17.68 25.38
C ALA A 444 17.62 17.30 26.77
N THR A 445 18.57 18.07 27.31
CA THR A 445 19.10 17.93 28.68
C THR A 445 18.02 18.23 29.72
N VAL A 446 17.14 19.21 29.48
CA VAL A 446 15.96 19.45 30.34
C VAL A 446 14.97 18.29 30.27
N PHE A 447 14.71 17.73 29.08
CA PHE A 447 13.85 16.56 28.92
C PHE A 447 14.40 15.34 29.68
N TRP A 448 15.69 15.02 29.50
CA TRP A 448 16.39 13.97 30.25
C TRP A 448 16.28 14.19 31.76
N ASN A 449 16.72 15.34 32.26
CA ASN A 449 16.90 15.57 33.70
C ASN A 449 15.61 15.87 34.47
N LYS A 450 14.63 16.55 33.86
CA LYS A 450 13.44 17.11 34.54
C LYS A 450 12.10 16.54 34.08
N VAL A 451 12.04 15.82 32.96
CA VAL A 451 10.78 15.26 32.43
C VAL A 451 10.74 13.73 32.52
N LEU A 452 11.87 13.06 32.28
CA LEU A 452 11.96 11.60 32.40
C LEU A 452 12.32 11.18 33.84
N ASP A 453 11.55 10.24 34.38
CA ASP A 453 11.93 9.46 35.55
C ASP A 453 13.04 8.42 35.22
N VAL A 454 13.56 7.75 36.23
CA VAL A 454 14.68 6.80 36.10
C VAL A 454 14.34 5.60 35.20
N GLU A 455 13.11 5.09 35.25
CA GLU A 455 12.70 3.94 34.45
C GLU A 455 12.42 4.33 32.99
N ALA A 456 11.86 5.52 32.77
CA ALA A 456 11.71 6.10 31.44
C ALA A 456 13.07 6.38 30.77
N ARG A 457 14.10 6.79 31.53
CA ARG A 457 15.49 6.91 31.04
C ARG A 457 16.05 5.55 30.62
N LYS A 458 15.90 4.50 31.44
CA LYS A 458 16.33 3.13 31.10
C LYS A 458 15.64 2.62 29.84
N ARG A 459 14.31 2.80 29.72
CA ARG A 459 13.55 2.42 28.52
C ARG A 459 14.03 3.20 27.29
N LEU A 460 14.20 4.52 27.38
CA LEU A 460 14.75 5.34 26.30
C LEU A 460 16.12 4.82 25.80
N VAL A 461 17.05 4.52 26.73
CA VAL A 461 18.35 3.96 26.37
C VAL A 461 18.22 2.60 25.68
N SER A 462 17.44 1.68 26.25
CA SER A 462 17.21 0.35 25.68
C SER A 462 16.58 0.41 24.28
N ASN A 463 15.58 1.28 24.10
CA ASN A 463 14.90 1.49 22.82
C ASN A 463 15.86 2.05 21.75
N ILE A 464 16.75 2.99 22.11
CA ILE A 464 17.79 3.49 21.19
C ILE A 464 18.80 2.39 20.88
N ALA A 465 19.33 1.71 21.90
CA ALA A 465 20.34 0.65 21.75
C ALA A 465 19.85 -0.49 20.85
N GLY A 466 18.62 -0.95 21.02
CA GLY A 466 18.01 -2.01 20.22
C GLY A 466 17.80 -1.67 18.73
N HIS A 467 17.78 -0.38 18.38
CA HIS A 467 17.79 0.06 16.97
C HIS A 467 19.22 0.38 16.47
N LEU A 468 20.03 1.02 17.31
CA LEU A 468 21.37 1.50 16.99
C LEU A 468 22.42 0.39 16.88
N CYS A 469 22.27 -0.73 17.59
CA CYS A 469 23.18 -1.89 17.47
C CYS A 469 23.27 -2.46 16.05
N ASN A 470 22.24 -2.24 15.24
CA ASN A 470 22.18 -2.65 13.84
C ASN A 470 22.92 -1.70 12.90
N ALA A 471 23.19 -0.47 13.32
CA ALA A 471 23.98 0.50 12.55
C ALA A 471 25.49 0.25 12.65
N SER A 472 26.27 0.67 11.67
CA SER A 472 27.74 0.50 11.57
C SER A 472 28.48 1.09 12.79
N PRO A 473 29.58 0.47 13.28
CA PRO A 473 30.22 0.85 14.54
C PRO A 473 30.55 2.35 14.66
N PHE A 474 31.08 2.97 13.60
CA PHE A 474 31.39 4.40 13.59
C PHE A 474 30.15 5.32 13.75
N LEU A 475 28.95 4.84 13.35
CA LEU A 475 27.68 5.52 13.59
C LEU A 475 27.22 5.35 15.05
N GLN A 476 27.46 4.19 15.64
CA GLN A 476 27.20 3.93 17.07
C GLN A 476 28.05 4.85 17.94
N GLU A 477 29.35 4.96 17.64
CA GLU A 477 30.28 5.88 18.31
C GLU A 477 29.83 7.34 18.17
N ARG A 478 29.43 7.76 16.96
CA ARG A 478 28.93 9.13 16.72
C ARG A 478 27.62 9.42 17.47
N ALA A 479 26.71 8.44 17.53
CA ALA A 479 25.47 8.55 18.29
C ALA A 479 25.73 8.68 19.80
N VAL A 480 26.59 7.82 20.36
CA VAL A 480 27.02 7.90 21.77
C VAL A 480 27.63 9.26 22.08
N LYS A 481 28.49 9.79 21.20
CA LYS A 481 29.06 11.15 21.35
C LYS A 481 27.96 12.23 21.38
N ASN A 482 26.99 12.19 20.47
CA ASN A 482 25.90 13.18 20.45
C ASN A 482 25.01 13.10 21.71
N PHE A 483 24.65 11.89 22.17
CA PHE A 483 23.87 11.74 23.41
C PHE A 483 24.67 12.08 24.68
N SER A 484 26.00 11.98 24.65
CA SER A 484 26.87 12.45 25.74
C SER A 484 26.81 13.96 25.94
N ASN A 485 26.55 14.75 24.88
CA ASN A 485 26.30 16.19 24.97
C ASN A 485 24.97 16.53 25.67
N VAL A 486 24.02 15.59 25.70
CA VAL A 486 22.77 15.73 26.48
C VAL A 486 23.03 15.45 27.96
N SER A 487 23.74 14.36 28.25
CA SER A 487 24.19 13.97 29.59
C SER A 487 25.30 12.91 29.49
N PRO A 488 26.41 13.01 30.23
CA PRO A 488 27.44 11.97 30.27
C PRO A 488 26.91 10.59 30.69
N ASP A 489 25.95 10.56 31.63
CA ASP A 489 25.30 9.32 32.08
C ASP A 489 24.51 8.65 30.96
N PHE A 490 23.87 9.43 30.07
CA PHE A 490 23.14 8.89 28.92
C PHE A 490 24.11 8.24 27.92
N GLY A 491 25.22 8.90 27.60
CA GLY A 491 26.28 8.32 26.76
C GLY A 491 26.85 7.02 27.34
N LYS A 492 27.11 7.00 28.65
CA LYS A 492 27.58 5.81 29.37
C LYS A 492 26.56 4.66 29.30
N MET A 493 25.31 4.91 29.71
CA MET A 493 24.25 3.89 29.69
C MET A 493 24.02 3.32 28.28
N LEU A 494 24.09 4.16 27.24
CA LEU A 494 23.94 3.72 25.85
C LEU A 494 25.11 2.85 25.40
N THR A 495 26.34 3.19 25.80
CA THR A 495 27.54 2.36 25.54
C THR A 495 27.42 0.98 26.20
N GLU A 496 27.01 0.95 27.47
CA GLU A 496 26.77 -0.31 28.21
C GLU A 496 25.69 -1.17 27.55
N ALA A 497 24.60 -0.55 27.08
CA ALA A 497 23.51 -1.25 26.39
C ALA A 497 23.94 -1.78 25.01
N LEU A 498 24.69 -1.03 24.21
CA LEU A 498 25.17 -1.47 22.89
C LEU A 498 26.08 -2.69 22.98
N ASN A 499 26.93 -2.77 24.01
CA ASN A 499 27.80 -3.93 24.25
C ASN A 499 27.03 -5.25 24.50
N PHE A 500 25.75 -5.18 24.87
CA PHE A 500 24.89 -6.34 25.09
C PHE A 500 24.26 -6.90 23.80
N TYR A 501 24.05 -6.07 22.77
CA TYR A 501 23.33 -6.46 21.55
C TYR A 501 24.29 -6.89 20.43
N LYS A 502 24.37 -8.20 20.14
CA LYS A 502 24.96 -8.72 18.89
C LYS A 502 23.87 -9.02 17.83
N ARG A 503 24.14 -8.54 16.62
CA ARG A 503 23.20 -8.26 15.52
C ARG A 503 22.51 -9.46 14.86
N VAL A 504 21.30 -9.18 14.34
CA VAL A 504 20.71 -9.75 13.10
C VAL A 504 19.96 -8.59 12.40
N VAL A 505 20.01 -8.45 11.06
CA VAL A 505 19.54 -7.22 10.34
C VAL A 505 18.66 -7.54 9.11
N HIS A 506 17.80 -6.57 8.73
CA HIS A 506 16.63 -6.41 7.81
C HIS A 506 16.66 -6.79 6.30
N ALA A 507 15.53 -7.13 5.61
CA ALA A 507 15.29 -6.93 4.14
C ALA A 507 13.95 -7.47 3.47
N LYS A 508 13.00 -6.63 2.93
CA LYS A 508 11.94 -6.76 1.85
C LYS A 508 12.07 -5.68 0.75
N GLY A 509 11.76 -5.85 -0.55
CA GLY A 509 11.07 -6.90 -1.32
C GLY A 509 11.91 -7.44 -2.51
N ALA A 510 11.56 -8.56 -3.14
CA ALA A 510 12.51 -9.29 -4.01
C ALA A 510 12.27 -9.20 -5.53
N GLY A 511 13.18 -8.50 -6.23
CA GLY A 511 13.46 -8.69 -7.65
C GLY A 511 14.91 -9.16 -7.83
N ALA A 512 15.18 -9.97 -8.85
CA ALA A 512 16.53 -10.49 -9.13
C ALA A 512 16.70 -10.85 -10.61
N PHE A 513 17.95 -10.97 -11.04
CA PHE A 513 18.34 -11.12 -12.45
C PHE A 513 19.25 -12.33 -12.65
N GLY A 514 19.27 -12.83 -13.89
CA GLY A 514 20.22 -13.86 -14.29
C GLY A 514 19.90 -14.40 -15.67
N TYR A 515 19.85 -15.72 -15.81
CA TYR A 515 19.67 -16.38 -17.10
C TYR A 515 18.83 -17.65 -17.01
N PHE A 516 18.23 -18.01 -18.14
CA PHE A 516 17.67 -19.32 -18.40
C PHE A 516 18.59 -20.07 -19.36
N GLU A 517 19.00 -21.27 -18.96
CA GLU A 517 19.85 -22.18 -19.74
C GLU A 517 19.02 -23.37 -20.24
N VAL A 518 18.97 -23.58 -21.55
CA VAL A 518 18.32 -24.77 -22.14
C VAL A 518 19.17 -26.00 -21.81
N THR A 519 18.58 -27.01 -21.17
CA THR A 519 19.28 -28.26 -20.81
C THR A 519 18.77 -29.47 -21.59
N HIS A 520 17.59 -29.37 -22.20
CA HIS A 520 16.94 -30.45 -22.95
C HIS A 520 16.31 -29.90 -24.24
N ASP A 521 16.38 -30.68 -25.32
CA ASP A 521 15.76 -30.33 -26.60
C ASP A 521 14.23 -30.51 -26.54
N ILE A 522 13.50 -29.42 -26.77
CA ILE A 522 12.03 -29.41 -26.93
C ILE A 522 11.57 -28.85 -28.28
N THR A 523 12.46 -28.72 -29.27
CA THR A 523 12.17 -28.12 -30.59
C THR A 523 11.03 -28.83 -31.34
N LYS A 524 10.83 -30.13 -31.08
CA LYS A 524 9.65 -30.90 -31.54
C LYS A 524 8.30 -30.32 -31.13
N TYR A 525 8.25 -29.50 -30.07
CA TYR A 525 7.03 -28.88 -29.53
C TYR A 525 6.97 -27.36 -29.75
N CYS A 526 8.12 -26.67 -29.85
CA CYS A 526 8.17 -25.21 -29.88
C CYS A 526 9.33 -24.71 -30.75
N ALA A 527 9.06 -23.76 -31.65
CA ALA A 527 10.06 -23.11 -32.51
C ALA A 527 10.67 -21.82 -31.94
N ALA A 528 10.24 -21.38 -30.74
CA ALA A 528 10.70 -20.13 -30.16
C ALA A 528 12.21 -20.16 -29.88
N LYS A 529 12.95 -19.12 -30.31
CA LYS A 529 14.42 -19.09 -30.22
C LYS A 529 14.99 -19.29 -28.82
N ILE A 530 14.23 -19.00 -27.76
CA ILE A 530 14.63 -19.29 -26.38
C ILE A 530 14.94 -20.79 -26.14
N PHE A 531 14.37 -21.70 -26.94
CA PHE A 531 14.54 -23.16 -26.82
C PHE A 531 15.35 -23.80 -27.98
N GLU A 532 16.02 -22.97 -28.80
CA GLU A 532 16.64 -23.35 -30.08
C GLU A 532 17.68 -24.48 -30.00
N HIS A 533 18.53 -24.49 -28.98
CA HIS A 533 19.53 -25.54 -28.77
C HIS A 533 19.94 -25.66 -27.29
N VAL A 534 20.35 -26.86 -26.88
CA VAL A 534 20.90 -27.13 -25.55
C VAL A 534 22.18 -26.32 -25.31
N GLY A 535 22.32 -25.74 -24.13
CA GLY A 535 23.39 -24.84 -23.73
C GLY A 535 23.11 -23.35 -23.99
N LYS A 536 22.05 -22.99 -24.73
CA LYS A 536 21.67 -21.59 -24.97
C LYS A 536 21.32 -20.88 -23.66
N LYS A 537 21.93 -19.71 -23.41
CA LYS A 537 21.65 -18.86 -22.24
C LYS A 537 20.92 -17.58 -22.64
N THR A 538 19.68 -17.45 -22.17
CA THR A 538 18.82 -16.28 -22.40
C THR A 538 18.76 -15.42 -21.14
N PRO A 539 19.14 -14.12 -21.17
CA PRO A 539 19.02 -13.24 -20.02
C PRO A 539 17.58 -13.11 -19.53
N LEU A 540 17.40 -12.95 -18.22
CA LEU A 540 16.08 -12.76 -17.62
C LEU A 540 16.06 -11.87 -16.38
N ALA A 541 14.84 -11.43 -16.05
CA ALA A 541 14.49 -10.78 -14.79
C ALA A 541 13.33 -11.52 -14.12
N VAL A 542 13.36 -11.64 -12.79
CA VAL A 542 12.30 -12.22 -11.97
C VAL A 542 11.82 -11.22 -10.92
N ARG A 543 10.50 -11.15 -10.72
CA ARG A 543 9.89 -10.44 -9.60
C ARG A 543 9.03 -11.39 -8.79
N PHE A 544 9.27 -11.40 -7.48
CA PHE A 544 8.41 -12.05 -6.50
C PHE A 544 7.44 -11.03 -5.90
N SER A 545 6.22 -11.45 -5.58
CA SER A 545 5.16 -10.55 -5.09
C SER A 545 4.10 -11.30 -4.28
N PHE A 546 3.19 -10.55 -3.65
CA PHE A 546 1.99 -11.05 -2.99
C PHE A 546 0.80 -10.89 -3.93
N VAL A 547 -0.16 -11.81 -3.91
CA VAL A 547 -1.38 -11.70 -4.73
C VAL A 547 -2.43 -10.83 -4.03
N SER A 548 -2.60 -10.96 -2.72
CA SER A 548 -3.58 -10.18 -1.94
C SER A 548 -2.96 -9.05 -1.09
N GLY A 549 -1.68 -9.24 -0.72
CA GLY A 549 -0.89 -8.34 0.11
C GLY A 549 -0.83 -6.91 -0.41
N GLU A 550 -0.54 -5.98 0.49
CA GLU A 550 -0.38 -4.57 0.18
C GLU A 550 1.08 -4.15 0.33
N ARG A 551 1.42 -2.97 -0.18
CA ARG A 551 2.77 -2.43 0.00
C ARG A 551 3.01 -2.20 1.49
N GLY A 552 3.98 -2.93 2.05
CA GLY A 552 4.29 -2.91 3.49
C GLY A 552 3.74 -4.08 4.32
N SER A 553 2.95 -5.00 3.75
CA SER A 553 2.60 -6.26 4.43
C SER A 553 3.84 -7.14 4.67
N ALA A 554 3.81 -8.07 5.63
CA ALA A 554 4.94 -8.93 6.00
C ALA A 554 5.28 -10.02 4.96
N ASP A 555 6.53 -10.53 4.94
CA ASP A 555 6.97 -11.56 3.97
C ASP A 555 6.49 -12.97 4.31
N THR A 556 5.94 -13.15 5.52
CA THR A 556 5.45 -14.42 6.07
C THR A 556 3.92 -14.54 6.07
N THR A 557 3.17 -13.48 5.69
CA THR A 557 1.71 -13.53 5.58
C THR A 557 1.25 -14.66 4.65
N ARG A 558 0.21 -15.40 5.03
CA ARG A 558 -0.38 -16.49 4.24
C ARG A 558 -1.07 -15.95 2.98
N ASP A 559 -0.46 -16.12 1.82
CA ASP A 559 -0.84 -15.51 0.53
C ASP A 559 -0.14 -16.31 -0.60
N PRO A 560 -0.71 -16.53 -1.79
CA PRO A 560 0.09 -17.03 -2.90
C PRO A 560 1.21 -16.04 -3.23
N ARG A 561 2.40 -16.56 -3.54
CA ARG A 561 3.51 -15.73 -4.02
C ARG A 561 3.46 -15.66 -5.54
N GLY A 562 3.33 -14.46 -6.10
CA GLY A 562 3.52 -14.23 -7.53
C GLY A 562 4.97 -14.50 -7.91
N PHE A 563 5.18 -15.17 -9.03
CA PHE A 563 6.47 -15.54 -9.61
C PHE A 563 6.41 -15.21 -11.10
N ALA A 564 6.82 -13.98 -11.44
CA ALA A 564 6.82 -13.50 -12.83
C ALA A 564 8.24 -13.49 -13.40
N VAL A 565 8.41 -14.03 -14.61
CA VAL A 565 9.70 -14.11 -15.32
C VAL A 565 9.60 -13.37 -16.65
N LYS A 566 10.60 -12.53 -16.95
CA LYS A 566 10.76 -11.77 -18.20
C LYS A 566 12.02 -12.28 -18.88
N PHE A 567 11.90 -12.84 -20.07
CA PHE A 567 13.00 -13.33 -20.88
C PHE A 567 13.32 -12.35 -22.02
N TYR A 568 14.59 -11.97 -22.16
CA TYR A 568 15.05 -11.09 -23.25
C TYR A 568 15.66 -11.96 -24.37
N THR A 569 14.87 -12.19 -25.42
CA THR A 569 15.18 -13.13 -26.51
C THR A 569 15.58 -12.39 -27.79
N GLU A 570 16.13 -13.11 -28.77
CA GLU A 570 16.46 -12.53 -30.08
C GLU A 570 15.23 -12.21 -30.96
N ASP A 571 14.01 -12.55 -30.51
CA ASP A 571 12.74 -12.22 -31.16
C ASP A 571 11.90 -11.20 -30.36
N GLY A 572 12.43 -10.66 -29.26
CA GLY A 572 11.73 -9.71 -28.39
C GLY A 572 11.69 -10.15 -26.93
N ILE A 573 10.63 -9.79 -26.22
CA ILE A 573 10.41 -10.18 -24.83
C ILE A 573 9.32 -11.25 -24.77
N TRP A 574 9.58 -12.30 -23.99
CA TRP A 574 8.54 -13.21 -23.52
C TRP A 574 8.38 -13.04 -22.01
N ASP A 575 7.16 -12.77 -21.55
CA ASP A 575 6.83 -12.73 -20.12
C ASP A 575 5.97 -13.95 -19.75
N LEU A 576 6.43 -14.71 -18.76
CA LEU A 576 5.66 -15.80 -18.15
C LEU A 576 5.29 -15.41 -16.72
N VAL A 577 4.05 -14.93 -16.58
CA VAL A 577 3.48 -14.46 -15.32
C VAL A 577 2.72 -15.59 -14.64
N GLY A 578 3.13 -15.94 -13.43
CA GLY A 578 2.57 -17.07 -12.69
C GLY A 578 2.69 -16.93 -11.18
N ASN A 579 2.46 -18.03 -10.46
CA ASN A 579 2.42 -18.10 -9.00
C ASN A 579 3.26 -19.27 -8.45
N ASN A 580 3.46 -19.31 -7.14
CA ASN A 580 4.02 -20.46 -6.42
C ASN A 580 3.05 -21.66 -6.27
N THR A 581 1.86 -21.57 -6.86
CA THR A 581 0.81 -22.59 -6.83
C THR A 581 0.35 -22.93 -8.25
N PRO A 582 0.08 -24.23 -8.55
CA PRO A 582 -0.31 -24.66 -9.91
C PRO A 582 -1.76 -24.31 -10.29
N ILE A 583 -2.48 -23.62 -9.41
CA ILE A 583 -3.93 -23.44 -9.42
C ILE A 583 -4.24 -21.99 -9.02
N PHE A 584 -5.37 -21.46 -9.49
CA PHE A 584 -5.90 -20.17 -9.07
C PHE A 584 -7.30 -20.30 -8.44
N PHE A 585 -7.81 -19.26 -7.77
CA PHE A 585 -9.08 -19.32 -7.02
C PHE A 585 -10.34 -19.27 -7.88
N ILE A 586 -10.23 -18.74 -9.09
CA ILE A 586 -11.36 -18.48 -10.01
C ILE A 586 -10.92 -18.77 -11.44
N ARG A 587 -11.87 -19.16 -12.29
CA ARG A 587 -11.63 -19.51 -13.70
C ARG A 587 -11.96 -18.43 -14.72
N ASP A 588 -12.87 -17.52 -14.37
CA ASP A 588 -13.41 -16.51 -15.28
C ASP A 588 -12.97 -15.10 -14.84
N PRO A 589 -12.35 -14.28 -15.71
CA PRO A 589 -11.74 -13.02 -15.30
C PRO A 589 -12.74 -11.95 -14.87
N ILE A 590 -14.03 -12.04 -15.24
CA ILE A 590 -15.07 -11.12 -14.75
C ILE A 590 -15.28 -11.20 -13.23
N LEU A 591 -14.85 -12.30 -12.61
CA LEU A 591 -14.89 -12.47 -11.15
C LEU A 591 -13.61 -11.96 -10.46
N PHE A 592 -12.58 -11.57 -11.22
CA PHE A 592 -11.29 -11.17 -10.66
C PHE A 592 -11.36 -9.89 -9.81
N PRO A 593 -12.07 -8.82 -10.23
CA PRO A 593 -12.30 -7.66 -9.37
C PRO A 593 -12.96 -8.03 -8.04
N SER A 594 -14.06 -8.79 -8.09
CA SER A 594 -14.79 -9.24 -6.89
C SER A 594 -13.93 -10.13 -5.97
N PHE A 595 -13.12 -11.03 -6.53
CA PHE A 595 -12.17 -11.86 -5.78
C PHE A 595 -11.09 -11.03 -5.08
N ILE A 596 -10.55 -10.01 -5.74
CA ILE A 596 -9.56 -9.12 -5.11
C ILE A 596 -10.24 -8.24 -4.05
N HIS A 597 -11.44 -7.70 -4.32
CA HIS A 597 -12.23 -6.96 -3.34
C HIS A 597 -12.50 -7.78 -2.08
N SER A 598 -12.87 -9.05 -2.23
CA SER A 598 -13.17 -9.94 -1.09
C SER A 598 -11.96 -10.19 -0.17
N GLN A 599 -10.74 -9.94 -0.67
CA GLN A 599 -9.51 -9.99 0.12
C GLN A 599 -9.06 -8.62 0.62
N LYS A 600 -9.45 -7.53 -0.05
CA LYS A 600 -9.07 -6.16 0.31
C LYS A 600 -9.74 -5.70 1.61
N ARG A 601 -9.29 -4.54 2.07
CA ARG A 601 -9.83 -3.87 3.25
C ARG A 601 -11.29 -3.50 3.02
N ASN A 602 -12.13 -3.75 4.02
CA ASN A 602 -13.53 -3.34 4.03
C ASN A 602 -13.63 -1.82 3.79
N PRO A 603 -14.49 -1.35 2.86
CA PRO A 603 -14.49 0.04 2.40
C PRO A 603 -14.91 1.07 3.45
N VAL A 604 -15.43 0.64 4.60
CA VAL A 604 -15.90 1.51 5.69
C VAL A 604 -14.94 1.46 6.88
N THR A 605 -14.57 0.27 7.33
CA THR A 605 -13.67 0.09 8.50
C THR A 605 -12.19 0.18 8.13
N ASN A 606 -11.86 -0.03 6.86
CA ASN A 606 -10.50 -0.19 6.33
C ASN A 606 -9.70 -1.36 6.93
N LEU A 607 -10.38 -2.37 7.49
CA LEU A 607 -9.76 -3.58 8.06
C LEU A 607 -9.93 -4.77 7.10
N ARG A 608 -9.06 -5.79 7.19
CA ARG A 608 -9.33 -7.09 6.54
C ARG A 608 -10.58 -7.73 7.16
N ASP A 609 -11.48 -8.26 6.32
CA ASP A 609 -12.80 -8.72 6.74
C ASP A 609 -13.01 -10.20 6.40
N PHE A 610 -13.17 -11.03 7.44
CA PHE A 610 -13.32 -12.47 7.31
C PHE A 610 -14.67 -12.88 6.70
N ASN A 611 -15.72 -12.05 6.83
CA ASN A 611 -16.97 -12.29 6.12
C ASN A 611 -16.75 -12.09 4.63
N MET A 612 -16.13 -10.97 4.21
CA MET A 612 -15.83 -10.72 2.78
C MET A 612 -15.06 -11.89 2.16
N PHE A 613 -13.97 -12.31 2.82
CA PHE A 613 -13.11 -13.38 2.35
C PHE A 613 -13.86 -14.72 2.22
N TRP A 614 -14.51 -15.18 3.28
CA TRP A 614 -15.14 -16.50 3.29
C TRP A 614 -16.51 -16.53 2.60
N ASP A 615 -17.26 -15.42 2.53
CA ASP A 615 -18.54 -15.38 1.81
C ASP A 615 -18.31 -15.62 0.32
N PHE A 616 -17.39 -14.87 -0.30
CA PHE A 616 -17.01 -15.04 -1.70
C PHE A 616 -16.50 -16.46 -1.99
N LEU A 617 -15.50 -16.94 -1.23
CA LEU A 617 -14.87 -18.24 -1.48
C LEU A 617 -15.81 -19.42 -1.28
N THR A 618 -16.74 -19.36 -0.32
CA THR A 618 -17.71 -20.45 -0.09
C THR A 618 -18.95 -20.38 -0.99
N LEU A 619 -19.16 -19.26 -1.70
CA LEU A 619 -20.10 -19.14 -2.81
C LEU A 619 -19.49 -19.60 -4.14
N ARG A 620 -18.20 -19.30 -4.39
CA ARG A 620 -17.44 -19.72 -5.58
C ARG A 620 -16.65 -21.01 -5.32
N GLN A 621 -17.36 -22.13 -5.45
CA GLN A 621 -16.88 -23.48 -5.14
C GLN A 621 -15.65 -23.91 -5.96
N GLU A 622 -15.41 -23.31 -7.13
CA GLU A 622 -14.19 -23.52 -7.91
C GLU A 622 -12.90 -23.15 -7.15
N SER A 623 -13.01 -22.31 -6.12
CA SER A 623 -11.88 -21.90 -5.27
C SER A 623 -11.38 -22.98 -4.32
N VAL A 624 -12.17 -24.03 -4.04
CA VAL A 624 -11.92 -24.99 -2.95
C VAL A 624 -10.53 -25.62 -2.98
N HIS A 625 -10.04 -25.98 -4.17
CA HIS A 625 -8.74 -26.62 -4.35
C HIS A 625 -7.58 -25.65 -4.02
N GLN A 626 -7.67 -24.40 -4.49
CA GLN A 626 -6.65 -23.38 -4.20
C GLN A 626 -6.71 -22.90 -2.75
N VAL A 627 -7.91 -22.86 -2.13
CA VAL A 627 -8.06 -22.61 -0.69
C VAL A 627 -7.35 -23.69 0.12
N MET A 628 -7.47 -24.97 -0.26
CA MET A 628 -6.72 -26.05 0.40
C MET A 628 -5.19 -25.91 0.23
N PHE A 629 -4.71 -25.46 -0.93
CA PHE A 629 -3.29 -25.13 -1.10
C PHE A 629 -2.85 -23.97 -0.18
N LEU A 630 -3.62 -22.88 -0.12
CA LEU A 630 -3.34 -21.69 0.69
C LEU A 630 -3.29 -21.99 2.19
N PHE A 631 -4.18 -22.83 2.71
CA PHE A 631 -4.21 -23.18 4.14
C PHE A 631 -3.38 -24.41 4.50
N SER A 632 -2.77 -25.10 3.51
CA SER A 632 -1.68 -26.04 3.78
C SER A 632 -0.37 -25.29 4.10
N ASP A 633 0.66 -26.03 4.50
CA ASP A 633 2.01 -25.48 4.74
C ASP A 633 2.52 -24.65 3.53
N ARG A 634 2.12 -25.02 2.30
CA ARG A 634 2.53 -24.39 1.03
C ARG A 634 2.07 -22.93 0.86
N GLY A 635 1.18 -22.43 1.72
CA GLY A 635 0.74 -21.03 1.73
C GLY A 635 1.67 -20.05 2.47
N ILE A 636 2.69 -20.56 3.17
CA ILE A 636 3.69 -19.77 3.92
C ILE A 636 5.10 -20.29 3.62
N PRO A 637 5.62 -20.11 2.38
CA PRO A 637 6.94 -20.60 2.00
C PRO A 637 8.08 -19.94 2.79
N ASP A 638 9.08 -20.72 3.14
CA ASP A 638 10.29 -20.30 3.87
C ASP A 638 11.31 -19.68 2.91
N GLY A 639 11.07 -18.43 2.50
CA GLY A 639 11.90 -17.73 1.52
C GLY A 639 11.48 -17.97 0.06
N PHE A 640 11.77 -17.01 -0.83
CA PHE A 640 11.41 -17.14 -2.25
C PHE A 640 12.18 -18.23 -2.98
N ARG A 641 13.39 -18.59 -2.53
CA ARG A 641 14.19 -19.65 -3.17
C ARG A 641 13.71 -21.08 -2.86
N HIS A 642 12.93 -21.27 -1.79
CA HIS A 642 12.45 -22.58 -1.35
C HIS A 642 11.01 -22.89 -1.79
N MET A 643 10.48 -22.20 -2.81
CA MET A 643 9.18 -22.51 -3.40
C MET A 643 9.30 -22.93 -4.87
N HIS A 644 8.36 -23.78 -5.31
CA HIS A 644 8.11 -23.99 -6.73
C HIS A 644 7.44 -22.74 -7.34
N GLY A 645 7.47 -22.65 -8.67
CA GLY A 645 6.71 -21.68 -9.45
C GLY A 645 5.97 -22.37 -10.59
N TYR A 646 4.93 -21.74 -11.11
CA TYR A 646 4.05 -22.30 -12.12
C TYR A 646 3.53 -21.18 -13.00
N GLY A 647 3.49 -21.39 -14.32
CA GLY A 647 2.81 -20.46 -15.24
C GLY A 647 1.30 -20.36 -15.01
N SER A 648 0.73 -21.29 -14.23
CA SER A 648 -0.70 -21.47 -13.87
C SER A 648 -1.63 -21.75 -15.06
N HIS A 649 -1.60 -20.87 -16.06
CA HIS A 649 -2.35 -20.93 -17.30
C HIS A 649 -1.90 -22.05 -18.23
N THR A 650 -2.83 -22.46 -19.09
CA THR A 650 -2.50 -23.24 -20.28
C THR A 650 -2.08 -22.30 -21.39
N PHE A 651 -0.95 -22.58 -22.02
CA PHE A 651 -0.42 -21.91 -23.20
C PHE A 651 -0.52 -22.84 -24.41
N LYS A 652 -0.17 -22.33 -25.58
CA LYS A 652 -0.01 -23.10 -26.81
C LYS A 652 1.41 -22.89 -27.33
N MET A 653 2.04 -23.96 -27.80
CA MET A 653 3.32 -23.91 -28.50
C MET A 653 3.13 -24.39 -29.93
N VAL A 654 3.97 -23.89 -30.84
CA VAL A 654 3.97 -24.26 -32.26
C VAL A 654 5.40 -24.61 -32.66
N ASN A 655 5.58 -25.79 -33.23
CA ASN A 655 6.91 -26.25 -33.69
C ASN A 655 7.26 -25.70 -35.09
N ALA A 656 8.46 -25.98 -35.57
CA ALA A 656 8.97 -25.44 -36.85
C ALA A 656 8.18 -25.86 -38.10
N LYS A 657 7.27 -26.84 -37.99
CA LYS A 657 6.36 -27.27 -39.06
C LYS A 657 5.00 -26.57 -39.03
N GLY A 658 4.75 -25.69 -38.05
CA GLY A 658 3.43 -25.11 -37.80
C GLY A 658 2.49 -26.03 -37.01
N GLU A 659 2.97 -27.13 -36.43
CA GLU A 659 2.13 -28.08 -35.68
C GLU A 659 1.91 -27.55 -34.24
N PRO A 660 0.65 -27.38 -33.79
CA PRO A 660 0.34 -26.81 -32.47
C PRO A 660 0.19 -27.88 -31.38
N ILE A 661 0.56 -27.53 -30.15
CA ILE A 661 0.35 -28.34 -28.93
C ILE A 661 0.02 -27.43 -27.74
N TYR A 662 -0.81 -27.90 -26.79
CA TYR A 662 -1.05 -27.18 -25.54
C TYR A 662 0.03 -27.50 -24.50
N CYS A 663 0.34 -26.52 -23.65
CA CYS A 663 1.44 -26.58 -22.69
C CYS A 663 1.07 -25.96 -21.33
N LYS A 664 1.54 -26.55 -20.22
CA LYS A 664 1.68 -25.85 -18.93
C LYS A 664 3.15 -25.80 -18.54
N PHE A 665 3.61 -24.65 -18.02
CA PHE A 665 4.99 -24.43 -17.57
C PHE A 665 5.12 -24.54 -16.04
N HIS A 666 6.18 -25.20 -15.58
CA HIS A 666 6.45 -25.46 -14.16
C HIS A 666 7.92 -25.17 -13.84
N TYR A 667 8.19 -24.65 -12.65
CA TYR A 667 9.51 -24.37 -12.12
C TYR A 667 9.67 -25.09 -10.77
N LYS A 668 10.58 -26.05 -10.67
CA LYS A 668 10.89 -26.70 -9.39
C LYS A 668 12.15 -26.08 -8.81
N THR A 669 12.10 -25.65 -7.54
CA THR A 669 13.31 -25.18 -6.84
C THR A 669 14.31 -26.32 -6.71
N ASP A 670 15.56 -26.05 -7.08
CA ASP A 670 16.67 -26.99 -6.90
C ASP A 670 17.23 -26.91 -5.46
N GLN A 671 16.69 -26.03 -4.60
CA GLN A 671 17.09 -25.84 -3.19
C GLN A 671 16.24 -26.66 -2.20
N GLY A 672 15.26 -27.43 -2.71
CA GLY A 672 14.26 -28.13 -1.92
C GLY A 672 13.14 -27.21 -1.42
N ILE A 673 11.92 -27.75 -1.30
CA ILE A 673 10.78 -27.01 -0.75
C ILE A 673 10.94 -26.88 0.76
N LYS A 674 10.67 -25.68 1.29
CA LYS A 674 10.52 -25.40 2.71
C LYS A 674 9.35 -24.46 2.95
N ASN A 675 8.69 -24.61 4.09
CA ASN A 675 7.60 -23.76 4.55
C ASN A 675 7.82 -23.42 6.01
N LEU A 676 7.28 -22.29 6.45
CA LEU A 676 7.30 -21.87 7.83
C LEU A 676 6.21 -22.58 8.64
N ASP A 677 6.43 -22.70 9.95
CA ASP A 677 5.36 -22.98 10.91
C ASP A 677 4.46 -21.74 11.07
N PRO A 678 3.12 -21.87 11.26
CA PRO A 678 2.21 -20.74 11.37
C PRO A 678 2.52 -19.76 12.52
N ASP A 679 2.91 -20.27 13.70
CA ASP A 679 3.17 -19.42 14.88
C ASP A 679 4.48 -18.66 14.67
N PHE A 680 5.52 -19.36 14.20
CA PHE A 680 6.80 -18.75 13.84
C PHE A 680 6.68 -17.73 12.71
N ALA A 681 5.81 -17.97 11.72
CA ALA A 681 5.51 -17.03 10.65
C ALA A 681 4.85 -15.74 11.17
N GLN A 682 4.02 -15.83 12.22
CA GLN A 682 3.40 -14.67 12.87
C GLN A 682 4.39 -13.88 13.73
N ASP A 683 5.26 -14.54 14.49
CA ASP A 683 6.33 -13.89 15.25
C ASP A 683 7.30 -13.14 14.32
N ILE A 684 7.72 -13.79 13.22
CA ILE A 684 8.51 -13.15 12.17
C ILE A 684 7.75 -11.96 11.57
N ALA A 685 6.43 -12.01 11.38
CA ALA A 685 5.71 -10.90 10.74
C ALA A 685 5.84 -9.56 11.50
N GLY A 686 5.96 -9.59 12.84
CA GLY A 686 6.15 -8.40 13.67
C GLY A 686 7.63 -8.01 13.87
N VAL A 687 8.53 -8.98 14.04
CA VAL A 687 9.98 -8.72 14.28
C VAL A 687 10.73 -8.46 12.98
N ASP A 688 10.34 -9.16 11.92
CA ASP A 688 10.99 -9.21 10.62
C ASP A 688 9.94 -9.33 9.50
N PRO A 689 9.15 -8.27 9.22
CA PRO A 689 8.17 -8.25 8.11
C PRO A 689 8.80 -8.42 6.72
N ASP A 690 10.12 -8.60 6.69
CA ASP A 690 10.99 -8.39 5.56
C ASP A 690 11.60 -9.75 5.11
N TYR A 691 11.99 -10.62 6.05
CA TYR A 691 12.44 -12.03 5.92
C TYR A 691 12.82 -12.58 4.51
N ALA A 692 11.84 -12.98 3.69
CA ALA A 692 12.07 -13.84 2.51
C ALA A 692 12.87 -13.15 1.39
N THR A 693 12.87 -11.82 1.35
CA THR A 693 13.72 -11.06 0.44
C THR A 693 15.16 -11.00 0.89
N ARG A 694 15.43 -10.94 2.20
CA ARG A 694 16.79 -11.01 2.75
C ARG A 694 17.46 -12.27 2.30
N ASP A 695 16.76 -13.38 2.53
CA ASP A 695 17.23 -14.69 2.16
C ASP A 695 17.61 -14.75 0.67
N LEU A 696 16.83 -14.11 -0.22
CA LEU A 696 17.20 -14.00 -1.64
C LEU A 696 18.42 -13.10 -1.87
N TYR A 697 18.37 -11.84 -1.40
CA TYR A 697 19.38 -10.82 -1.67
C TYR A 697 20.75 -11.21 -1.09
N ASP A 698 20.78 -11.67 0.16
CA ASP A 698 21.98 -12.15 0.84
C ASP A 698 22.55 -13.40 0.19
N SER A 699 21.71 -14.35 -0.22
CA SER A 699 22.18 -15.57 -0.88
C SER A 699 22.91 -15.22 -2.17
N ILE A 700 22.31 -14.38 -3.02
CA ILE A 700 22.93 -13.91 -4.27
C ILE A 700 24.22 -13.11 -3.96
N GLY A 701 24.19 -12.21 -2.98
CA GLY A 701 25.36 -11.42 -2.56
C GLY A 701 26.52 -12.26 -2.02
N LYS A 702 26.23 -13.44 -1.45
CA LYS A 702 27.21 -14.44 -0.97
C LYS A 702 27.64 -15.44 -2.06
N GLY A 703 27.19 -15.28 -3.31
CA GLY A 703 27.47 -16.21 -4.41
C GLY A 703 26.64 -17.51 -4.39
N ILE A 704 25.66 -17.61 -3.48
CA ILE A 704 24.75 -18.75 -3.33
C ILE A 704 23.55 -18.52 -4.26
N PHE A 705 23.76 -18.74 -5.56
CA PHE A 705 22.76 -18.45 -6.60
C PHE A 705 21.59 -19.44 -6.57
N PRO A 706 20.35 -19.02 -6.23
CA PRO A 706 19.20 -19.89 -6.30
C PRO A 706 18.79 -20.16 -7.74
N SER A 707 18.17 -21.30 -7.94
CA SER A 707 17.89 -21.81 -9.28
C SER A 707 16.73 -22.81 -9.31
N TRP A 708 16.04 -22.84 -10.45
CA TRP A 708 14.85 -23.67 -10.66
C TRP A 708 14.95 -24.42 -11.98
N THR A 709 14.72 -25.72 -11.94
CA THR A 709 14.55 -26.53 -13.16
C THR A 709 13.15 -26.28 -13.76
N MET A 710 13.11 -25.83 -15.01
CA MET A 710 11.90 -25.64 -15.80
C MET A 710 11.46 -26.95 -16.45
N TYR A 711 10.17 -27.25 -16.34
CA TYR A 711 9.49 -28.37 -16.98
C TYR A 711 8.25 -27.88 -17.75
N ILE A 712 7.83 -28.67 -18.73
CA ILE A 712 6.53 -28.55 -19.40
C ILE A 712 5.69 -29.81 -19.22
N GLN A 713 4.38 -29.66 -19.11
CA GLN A 713 3.41 -30.72 -19.45
C GLN A 713 2.83 -30.39 -20.83
N VAL A 714 2.60 -31.39 -21.68
CA VAL A 714 2.07 -31.18 -23.05
C VAL A 714 0.80 -31.99 -23.30
N MET A 715 -0.14 -31.42 -24.06
CA MET A 715 -1.42 -32.05 -24.42
C MET A 715 -1.77 -31.73 -25.88
N THR A 716 -2.05 -32.76 -26.68
CA THR A 716 -2.48 -32.55 -28.08
C THR A 716 -3.89 -31.95 -28.15
N LEU A 717 -4.22 -31.29 -29.26
CA LEU A 717 -5.55 -30.70 -29.48
C LEU A 717 -6.67 -31.77 -29.39
N ALA A 718 -6.41 -32.99 -29.88
CA ALA A 718 -7.36 -34.10 -29.81
C ALA A 718 -7.58 -34.64 -28.38
N GLN A 719 -6.52 -34.65 -27.55
CA GLN A 719 -6.65 -34.97 -26.12
C GLN A 719 -7.42 -33.87 -25.39
N ALA A 720 -7.07 -32.60 -25.62
CA ALA A 720 -7.73 -31.45 -24.99
C ALA A 720 -9.23 -31.38 -25.26
N ALA A 721 -9.65 -31.68 -26.50
CA ALA A 721 -11.07 -31.72 -26.88
C ALA A 721 -11.86 -32.84 -26.20
N LYS A 722 -11.21 -33.95 -25.83
CA LYS A 722 -11.83 -35.14 -25.21
C LYS A 722 -11.56 -35.27 -23.72
N TRP A 723 -10.80 -34.36 -23.11
CA TRP A 723 -10.41 -34.47 -21.71
C TRP A 723 -11.60 -34.19 -20.78
N LYS A 724 -11.69 -35.01 -19.73
CA LYS A 724 -12.77 -34.99 -18.73
C LYS A 724 -12.89 -33.66 -17.99
N PHE A 725 -11.76 -33.03 -17.69
CA PHE A 725 -11.70 -31.68 -17.14
C PHE A 725 -11.45 -30.68 -18.26
N ASN A 726 -11.95 -29.44 -18.15
CA ASN A 726 -11.56 -28.37 -19.06
C ASN A 726 -10.04 -28.10 -18.92
N PRO A 727 -9.21 -28.36 -19.95
CA PRO A 727 -7.75 -28.20 -19.84
C PRO A 727 -7.31 -26.73 -19.79
N PHE A 728 -8.23 -25.81 -20.06
CA PHE A 728 -8.02 -24.35 -20.03
C PHE A 728 -8.55 -23.70 -18.74
N ASP A 729 -9.02 -24.48 -17.79
CA ASP A 729 -9.45 -24.00 -16.48
C ASP A 729 -8.25 -23.91 -15.52
N VAL A 730 -7.90 -22.69 -15.12
CA VAL A 730 -6.80 -22.41 -14.18
C VAL A 730 -7.10 -22.85 -12.73
N THR A 731 -8.34 -23.24 -12.42
CA THR A 731 -8.72 -23.91 -11.17
C THR A 731 -8.43 -25.42 -11.18
N LYS A 732 -7.85 -25.96 -12.27
CA LYS A 732 -7.52 -27.40 -12.45
C LYS A 732 -6.04 -27.64 -12.72
N VAL A 733 -5.54 -28.77 -12.22
CA VAL A 733 -4.23 -29.33 -12.57
C VAL A 733 -4.33 -30.36 -13.70
N TRP A 734 -3.23 -30.53 -14.46
CA TRP A 734 -3.03 -31.70 -15.30
C TRP A 734 -2.26 -32.73 -14.47
N ASN A 735 -2.79 -33.93 -14.29
CA ASN A 735 -2.16 -34.94 -13.44
C ASN A 735 -0.83 -35.40 -14.08
N HIS A 736 0.26 -35.43 -13.31
CA HIS A 736 1.57 -35.90 -13.78
C HIS A 736 1.57 -37.36 -14.28
N ALA A 737 0.62 -38.20 -13.82
CA ALA A 737 0.47 -39.57 -14.30
C ALA A 737 -0.09 -39.62 -15.74
N ASP A 738 -1.01 -38.72 -16.08
CA ASP A 738 -1.63 -38.63 -17.41
C ASP A 738 -0.77 -37.79 -18.39
N PHE A 739 -0.12 -36.75 -17.87
CA PHE A 739 0.69 -35.78 -18.60
C PHE A 739 2.02 -35.56 -17.86
N PRO A 740 3.07 -36.37 -18.11
CA PRO A 740 4.31 -36.30 -17.36
C PRO A 740 5.07 -34.98 -17.58
N LEU A 741 5.86 -34.59 -16.58
CA LEU A 741 6.75 -33.43 -16.65
C LEU A 741 7.95 -33.74 -17.56
N ILE A 742 8.11 -32.95 -18.61
CA ILE A 742 9.25 -33.00 -19.54
C ILE A 742 10.21 -31.88 -19.16
N PRO A 743 11.48 -32.15 -18.85
CA PRO A 743 12.47 -31.11 -18.52
C PRO A 743 12.79 -30.24 -19.75
N VAL A 744 13.12 -28.97 -19.52
CA VAL A 744 13.46 -28.01 -20.59
C VAL A 744 14.80 -27.33 -20.33
N GLY A 745 14.98 -26.77 -19.14
CA GLY A 745 16.10 -25.89 -18.84
C GLY A 745 16.16 -25.49 -17.38
N LYS A 746 17.05 -24.55 -17.06
CA LYS A 746 17.31 -24.10 -15.69
C LYS A 746 17.35 -22.58 -15.61
N ILE A 747 16.54 -22.01 -14.74
CA ILE A 747 16.59 -20.59 -14.35
C ILE A 747 17.64 -20.47 -13.25
N VAL A 748 18.58 -19.53 -13.38
CA VAL A 748 19.58 -19.19 -12.34
C VAL A 748 19.52 -17.69 -12.07
N LEU A 749 19.40 -17.29 -10.81
CA LEU A 749 19.44 -15.89 -10.38
C LEU A 749 20.80 -15.60 -9.75
N ASN A 750 21.59 -14.76 -10.42
CA ASN A 750 22.98 -14.49 -10.04
C ASN A 750 23.32 -13.00 -9.90
N ARG A 751 22.32 -12.11 -10.00
CA ARG A 751 22.50 -10.66 -9.81
C ARG A 751 21.33 -10.03 -9.06
N ASN A 752 21.65 -9.24 -8.04
CA ASN A 752 20.72 -8.37 -7.34
C ASN A 752 20.47 -7.06 -8.12
N PRO A 753 19.33 -6.37 -7.92
CA PRO A 753 19.12 -5.04 -8.45
C PRO A 753 20.20 -4.07 -7.96
N SER A 754 20.66 -3.21 -8.87
CA SER A 754 21.53 -2.06 -8.60
C SER A 754 20.72 -0.85 -8.08
N ASN A 755 19.49 -0.71 -8.57
CA ASN A 755 18.50 0.24 -8.06
C ASN A 755 17.11 -0.41 -8.11
N TYR A 756 16.49 -0.56 -6.95
CA TYR A 756 15.20 -1.24 -6.84
C TYR A 756 14.08 -0.50 -7.57
N PHE A 757 14.07 0.84 -7.54
CA PHE A 757 13.01 1.59 -8.21
C PHE A 757 13.08 1.43 -9.72
N ALA A 758 14.27 1.63 -10.31
CA ALA A 758 14.48 1.54 -11.75
C ALA A 758 14.38 0.10 -12.29
N GLU A 759 14.86 -0.89 -11.52
CA GLU A 759 14.95 -2.28 -11.99
C GLU A 759 13.82 -3.21 -11.49
N VAL A 760 13.06 -2.82 -10.45
CA VAL A 760 12.03 -3.70 -9.83
C VAL A 760 10.66 -3.02 -9.64
N GLU A 761 10.58 -1.70 -9.39
CA GLU A 761 9.28 -1.02 -9.42
C GLU A 761 8.86 -0.63 -10.84
N GLN A 762 9.76 -0.08 -11.65
CA GLN A 762 9.45 0.30 -13.04
C GLN A 762 9.28 -0.90 -13.99
N ILE A 763 9.61 -2.13 -13.57
CA ILE A 763 9.41 -3.32 -14.39
C ILE A 763 7.93 -3.62 -14.61
N ALA A 764 7.59 -3.97 -15.85
CA ALA A 764 6.26 -4.28 -16.35
C ALA A 764 6.25 -5.70 -16.95
N PHE A 765 5.60 -6.64 -16.27
CA PHE A 765 5.36 -7.99 -16.79
C PHE A 765 3.99 -8.06 -17.42
N ASN A 766 3.87 -8.50 -18.67
CA ASN A 766 2.61 -8.62 -19.38
C ASN A 766 2.49 -10.02 -20.03
N PRO A 767 1.52 -10.87 -19.64
CA PRO A 767 1.37 -12.20 -20.25
C PRO A 767 1.00 -12.16 -21.75
N GLY A 768 0.72 -10.98 -22.31
CA GLY A 768 0.60 -10.74 -23.76
C GLY A 768 1.92 -10.47 -24.50
N HIS A 769 3.05 -10.37 -23.81
CA HIS A 769 4.37 -10.37 -24.44
C HIS A 769 4.74 -11.80 -24.86
N PHE A 770 4.44 -12.14 -26.11
CA PHE A 770 4.77 -13.42 -26.75
C PHE A 770 5.91 -13.27 -27.75
N VAL A 771 6.54 -14.40 -28.07
CA VAL A 771 7.53 -14.55 -29.15
C VAL A 771 7.07 -15.67 -30.10
N PRO A 772 7.45 -15.65 -31.39
CA PRO A 772 7.01 -16.64 -32.37
C PRO A 772 7.23 -18.08 -31.89
N GLY A 773 6.21 -18.93 -32.02
CA GLY A 773 6.21 -20.30 -31.50
C GLY A 773 5.60 -20.47 -30.10
N ILE A 774 5.31 -19.40 -29.37
CA ILE A 774 4.51 -19.42 -28.12
C ILE A 774 3.27 -18.53 -28.32
N LEU A 775 2.09 -19.09 -28.09
CA LEU A 775 0.80 -18.45 -28.33
C LEU A 775 -0.14 -18.61 -27.12
N PRO A 776 -1.15 -17.73 -26.95
CA PRO A 776 -2.17 -17.91 -25.93
C PRO A 776 -3.08 -19.10 -26.25
N SER A 777 -3.64 -19.72 -25.19
CA SER A 777 -4.72 -20.71 -25.31
C SER A 777 -6.10 -20.07 -25.08
N PRO A 778 -7.21 -20.81 -25.28
CA PRO A 778 -8.57 -20.37 -24.93
C PRO A 778 -8.86 -20.22 -23.42
N ASP A 779 -7.87 -20.34 -22.54
CA ASP A 779 -7.99 -20.09 -21.08
C ASP A 779 -8.58 -18.70 -20.82
N ARG A 780 -9.82 -18.65 -20.30
CA ARG A 780 -10.57 -17.39 -20.11
C ARG A 780 -9.81 -16.42 -19.22
N MET A 781 -9.18 -16.91 -18.15
CA MET A 781 -8.39 -16.09 -17.23
C MET A 781 -7.12 -15.56 -17.91
N LEU A 782 -6.44 -16.37 -18.73
CA LEU A 782 -5.32 -15.90 -19.54
C LEU A 782 -5.77 -14.79 -20.49
N GLN A 783 -6.85 -15.00 -21.25
CA GLN A 783 -7.40 -14.03 -22.21
C GLN A 783 -7.72 -12.69 -21.55
N GLY A 784 -8.41 -12.69 -20.40
CA GLY A 784 -8.68 -11.45 -19.64
C GLY A 784 -7.40 -10.74 -19.16
N ARG A 785 -6.38 -11.51 -18.77
CA ARG A 785 -5.08 -10.95 -18.34
C ARG A 785 -4.26 -10.36 -19.49
N LEU A 786 -4.43 -10.80 -20.74
CA LEU A 786 -3.75 -10.19 -21.90
C LEU A 786 -4.14 -8.71 -22.07
N LEU A 787 -5.39 -8.36 -21.73
CA LEU A 787 -5.89 -6.99 -21.74
C LEU A 787 -5.49 -6.22 -20.47
N SER A 788 -5.94 -6.70 -19.30
CA SER A 788 -5.82 -5.98 -18.01
C SER A 788 -4.38 -5.61 -17.66
N TYR A 789 -3.41 -6.52 -17.84
CA TYR A 789 -2.02 -6.19 -17.54
C TYR A 789 -1.47 -5.05 -18.41
N ARG A 790 -1.90 -4.96 -19.69
CA ARG A 790 -1.47 -3.90 -20.60
C ARG A 790 -2.06 -2.55 -20.20
N ASP A 791 -3.35 -2.54 -19.92
CA ASP A 791 -4.09 -1.36 -19.51
C ASP A 791 -3.60 -0.82 -18.15
N THR A 792 -3.38 -1.71 -17.18
CA THR A 792 -2.72 -1.42 -15.90
C THR A 792 -1.35 -0.76 -16.09
N GLN A 793 -0.54 -1.22 -17.05
CA GLN A 793 0.80 -0.66 -17.31
C GLN A 793 0.74 0.75 -17.91
N TYR A 794 -0.22 1.00 -18.80
CA TYR A 794 -0.47 2.32 -19.37
C TYR A 794 -0.86 3.34 -18.30
N HIS A 795 -1.63 2.94 -17.29
CA HIS A 795 -1.93 3.77 -16.13
C HIS A 795 -0.72 3.91 -15.16
N ARG A 796 -0.08 2.80 -14.78
CA ARG A 796 0.96 2.76 -13.72
C ARG A 796 2.30 3.38 -14.12
N VAL A 797 2.72 3.19 -15.37
CA VAL A 797 4.08 3.54 -15.85
C VAL A 797 4.04 4.45 -17.09
N GLY A 798 2.99 4.35 -17.90
CA GLY A 798 2.78 5.16 -19.10
C GLY A 798 2.73 4.33 -20.38
N VAL A 799 2.24 4.94 -21.46
CA VAL A 799 2.07 4.26 -22.76
C VAL A 799 3.40 3.79 -23.38
N ASN A 800 4.49 4.53 -23.14
CA ASN A 800 5.84 4.20 -23.60
C ASN A 800 6.72 3.45 -22.58
N HIS A 801 6.13 2.76 -21.60
CA HIS A 801 6.89 2.04 -20.57
C HIS A 801 7.87 0.97 -21.10
N LEU A 802 7.65 0.46 -22.32
CA LEU A 802 8.55 -0.48 -23.02
C LEU A 802 9.85 0.17 -23.50
N GLN A 803 9.96 1.50 -23.50
CA GLN A 803 11.23 2.17 -23.80
C GLN A 803 12.23 2.05 -22.63
N LEU A 804 11.73 2.01 -21.38
CA LEU A 804 12.53 1.96 -20.15
C LEU A 804 13.51 0.77 -20.18
N PRO A 805 14.79 0.91 -19.75
CA PRO A 805 15.82 -0.10 -19.94
C PRO A 805 15.48 -1.52 -19.44
N VAL A 806 14.74 -1.64 -18.33
CA VAL A 806 14.32 -2.94 -17.77
C VAL A 806 13.12 -3.57 -18.50
N ASN A 807 12.40 -2.80 -19.31
CA ASN A 807 11.27 -3.27 -20.12
C ASN A 807 11.60 -3.35 -21.61
N ALA A 808 12.72 -2.79 -22.05
CA ALA A 808 13.12 -2.73 -23.44
C ALA A 808 13.72 -4.07 -23.92
N PRO A 809 13.34 -4.56 -25.11
CA PRO A 809 14.04 -5.67 -25.73
C PRO A 809 15.41 -5.16 -26.24
N PHE A 810 16.48 -5.53 -25.53
CA PHE A 810 17.86 -5.15 -25.91
C PHE A 810 18.58 -6.20 -26.76
N LYS A 811 17.94 -7.35 -27.01
CA LYS A 811 18.47 -8.46 -27.83
C LYS A 811 18.02 -8.42 -29.30
N CYS A 812 17.08 -7.55 -29.64
CA CYS A 812 16.62 -7.29 -31.01
C CYS A 812 16.25 -5.80 -31.17
N PRO A 813 16.39 -5.20 -32.36
CA PRO A 813 15.95 -3.83 -32.60
C PRO A 813 14.42 -3.73 -32.58
N VAL A 814 13.86 -2.76 -31.86
CA VAL A 814 12.43 -2.42 -31.94
C VAL A 814 12.17 -1.73 -33.28
N ARG A 815 11.26 -2.29 -34.08
CA ARG A 815 10.81 -1.72 -35.35
C ARG A 815 9.28 -1.83 -35.40
N ASN A 816 8.59 -0.72 -35.18
CA ASN A 816 7.13 -0.66 -35.19
C ASN A 816 6.65 0.72 -35.68
N TYR A 817 5.34 0.96 -35.59
CA TYR A 817 4.68 2.19 -36.03
C TYR A 817 4.31 3.16 -34.89
N GLN A 818 4.71 2.86 -33.65
CA GLN A 818 4.44 3.71 -32.48
C GLN A 818 5.48 4.85 -32.41
N ARG A 819 5.02 6.09 -32.24
CA ARG A 819 5.87 7.30 -32.24
C ARG A 819 5.64 8.18 -31.00
N ASP A 820 4.38 8.52 -30.74
CA ASP A 820 4.01 9.50 -29.73
C ASP A 820 3.54 8.88 -28.40
N GLY A 821 3.09 9.74 -27.49
CA GLY A 821 2.47 9.36 -26.22
C GLY A 821 3.26 9.82 -24.99
N PHE A 822 2.62 9.73 -23.83
CA PHE A 822 3.28 10.04 -22.57
C PHE A 822 4.53 9.16 -22.36
N MET A 823 5.63 9.78 -21.91
CA MET A 823 6.95 9.16 -21.71
C MET A 823 7.70 8.68 -22.98
N THR A 824 7.35 9.16 -24.19
CA THR A 824 8.24 8.95 -25.38
C THR A 824 9.59 9.63 -25.15
N TYR A 825 10.69 8.91 -25.39
CA TYR A 825 12.03 9.49 -25.56
C TYR A 825 12.82 8.88 -26.75
N ASN A 826 12.33 7.79 -27.33
CA ASN A 826 12.79 7.25 -28.61
C ASN A 826 11.57 7.12 -29.55
N SER A 827 11.52 7.97 -30.58
CA SER A 827 10.45 7.99 -31.58
C SER A 827 10.78 7.21 -32.87
N GLN A 828 11.87 6.45 -32.94
CA GLN A 828 12.35 5.81 -34.18
C GLN A 828 12.58 6.81 -35.34
N ASP A 829 13.09 8.01 -34.99
CA ASP A 829 13.44 9.10 -35.91
C ASP A 829 12.31 9.47 -36.90
N GLY A 830 12.65 9.88 -38.13
CA GLY A 830 11.70 10.24 -39.18
C GLY A 830 11.05 9.06 -39.90
N ALA A 831 11.03 7.86 -39.30
CA ALA A 831 10.51 6.66 -39.95
C ALA A 831 8.96 6.69 -40.12
N PRO A 832 8.41 6.20 -41.24
CA PRO A 832 6.96 6.13 -41.48
C PRO A 832 6.21 5.52 -40.29
N ASN A 833 5.04 6.08 -39.95
CA ASN A 833 4.23 5.73 -38.77
C ASN A 833 2.91 5.00 -39.13
N TYR A 834 2.81 4.43 -40.34
CA TYR A 834 1.63 3.71 -40.84
C TYR A 834 2.01 2.51 -41.72
N TYR A 835 1.10 1.53 -41.82
CA TYR A 835 1.23 0.33 -42.64
C TYR A 835 -0.05 0.12 -43.50
N PRO A 836 0.07 -0.31 -44.78
CA PRO A 836 1.31 -0.40 -45.57
C PRO A 836 1.86 1.00 -45.93
N ASN A 837 3.13 1.10 -46.31
CA ASN A 837 3.76 2.34 -46.74
C ASN A 837 4.77 2.09 -47.89
N SER A 838 5.01 3.10 -48.72
CA SER A 838 5.97 3.01 -49.86
C SER A 838 7.37 3.55 -49.53
N PHE A 839 7.68 3.76 -48.25
CA PHE A 839 8.84 4.55 -47.78
C PHE A 839 9.82 3.70 -46.94
N GLY A 840 9.81 2.38 -47.10
CA GLY A 840 10.77 1.47 -46.45
C GLY A 840 10.55 1.27 -44.95
N GLY A 841 9.31 1.39 -44.47
CA GLY A 841 8.95 1.07 -43.08
C GLY A 841 9.04 -0.43 -42.73
N PRO A 842 8.80 -0.81 -41.46
CA PRO A 842 8.84 -2.22 -41.02
C PRO A 842 7.82 -3.14 -41.70
N GLU A 843 8.29 -4.22 -42.33
CA GLU A 843 7.45 -5.22 -43.00
C GLU A 843 7.04 -6.40 -42.09
N GLU A 844 6.02 -7.15 -42.53
CA GLU A 844 5.55 -8.37 -41.86
C GLU A 844 6.61 -9.50 -41.85
N SER A 845 6.67 -10.24 -40.74
CA SER A 845 7.63 -11.35 -40.59
C SER A 845 7.08 -12.66 -41.13
N HIS A 846 7.56 -13.09 -42.30
CA HIS A 846 7.18 -14.39 -42.90
C HIS A 846 7.54 -15.60 -42.02
N CYS A 847 8.52 -15.52 -41.12
CA CYS A 847 8.81 -16.62 -40.20
C CYS A 847 7.87 -16.64 -38.99
N ALA A 848 7.40 -15.48 -38.51
CA ALA A 848 6.37 -15.40 -37.48
C ALA A 848 5.01 -15.90 -38.02
N LEU A 849 4.63 -15.48 -39.24
CA LEU A 849 3.39 -15.90 -39.90
C LEU A 849 3.26 -17.44 -40.03
N LYS A 850 4.37 -18.14 -40.28
CA LYS A 850 4.41 -19.63 -40.33
C LYS A 850 4.17 -20.30 -38.98
N LEU A 851 4.33 -19.57 -37.88
CA LEU A 851 4.15 -20.03 -36.50
C LEU A 851 2.80 -19.58 -35.89
N GLU A 852 1.92 -19.00 -36.70
CA GLU A 852 0.56 -18.60 -36.34
C GLU A 852 -0.50 -19.43 -37.13
N PRO A 853 -0.58 -20.76 -36.95
CA PRO A 853 -1.51 -21.59 -37.71
C PRO A 853 -2.95 -21.29 -37.28
N SER A 854 -3.90 -21.44 -38.21
CA SER A 854 -5.32 -21.20 -37.94
C SER A 854 -5.93 -22.25 -37.01
N TYR A 855 -6.91 -21.83 -36.19
CA TYR A 855 -7.65 -22.71 -35.29
C TYR A 855 -9.14 -22.55 -35.51
N LYS A 856 -9.86 -23.66 -35.75
CA LYS A 856 -11.31 -23.63 -35.88
C LYS A 856 -11.95 -23.51 -34.50
N VAL A 857 -12.76 -22.47 -34.30
CA VAL A 857 -13.65 -22.31 -33.14
C VAL A 857 -15.08 -22.58 -33.61
N VAL A 858 -15.86 -23.35 -32.84
CA VAL A 858 -17.26 -23.68 -33.14
C VAL A 858 -18.05 -23.69 -31.83
N GLY A 859 -19.16 -22.96 -31.80
CA GLY A 859 -20.06 -22.85 -30.66
C GLY A 859 -20.76 -21.50 -30.65
N ASP A 860 -21.84 -21.39 -29.87
CA ASP A 860 -22.62 -20.16 -29.75
C ASP A 860 -21.85 -19.10 -28.94
N VAL A 861 -22.05 -17.83 -29.30
CA VAL A 861 -21.44 -16.68 -28.62
C VAL A 861 -22.31 -16.25 -27.45
N ASP A 862 -21.94 -16.65 -26.22
CA ASP A 862 -22.75 -16.42 -25.02
C ASP A 862 -21.91 -16.31 -23.73
N ARG A 863 -22.54 -15.87 -22.63
CA ARG A 863 -21.99 -15.86 -21.27
C ARG A 863 -22.42 -17.12 -20.51
N ILE A 864 -21.53 -18.11 -20.44
CA ILE A 864 -21.84 -19.41 -19.86
C ILE A 864 -21.14 -19.55 -18.50
N ASP A 865 -21.92 -19.48 -17.41
CA ASP A 865 -21.48 -19.82 -16.04
C ASP A 865 -21.64 -21.33 -15.81
N ASP A 866 -20.57 -22.06 -16.08
CA ASP A 866 -20.48 -23.52 -15.87
C ASP A 866 -20.25 -23.92 -14.41
N GLY A 867 -20.07 -22.95 -13.50
CA GLY A 867 -19.70 -23.16 -12.10
C GLY A 867 -20.57 -24.15 -11.32
N PRO A 868 -21.92 -24.14 -11.48
CA PRO A 868 -22.81 -25.10 -10.81
C PRO A 868 -22.71 -26.53 -11.34
N THR A 869 -22.22 -26.73 -12.57
CA THR A 869 -22.22 -28.03 -13.29
C THR A 869 -20.84 -28.66 -13.43
N GLU A 870 -19.77 -27.88 -13.37
CA GLU A 870 -18.39 -28.37 -13.45
C GLU A 870 -17.89 -29.03 -12.15
N ASP A 871 -17.05 -30.04 -12.27
CA ASP A 871 -16.52 -30.78 -11.12
C ASP A 871 -15.42 -29.98 -10.40
N ASN A 872 -15.77 -29.43 -9.25
CA ASN A 872 -14.88 -28.66 -8.38
C ASN A 872 -14.20 -29.49 -7.28
N PHE A 873 -14.55 -30.77 -7.12
CA PHE A 873 -14.26 -31.52 -5.90
C PHE A 873 -13.31 -32.70 -6.10
N THR A 874 -13.32 -33.42 -7.23
CA THR A 874 -12.47 -34.62 -7.39
C THR A 874 -10.97 -34.31 -7.30
N GLN A 875 -10.49 -33.21 -7.89
CA GLN A 875 -9.05 -32.87 -7.78
C GLN A 875 -8.66 -32.41 -6.37
N ALA A 876 -9.55 -31.71 -5.66
CA ALA A 876 -9.35 -31.36 -4.25
C ALA A 876 -9.36 -32.61 -3.35
N ALA A 877 -10.21 -33.59 -3.67
CA ALA A 877 -10.27 -34.87 -2.97
C ALA A 877 -9.01 -35.69 -3.23
N ASP A 878 -8.46 -35.66 -4.45
CA ASP A 878 -7.17 -36.27 -4.76
C ASP A 878 -6.03 -35.63 -3.96
N PHE A 879 -6.02 -34.30 -3.80
CA PHE A 879 -5.05 -33.62 -2.92
C PHE A 879 -5.16 -34.09 -1.46
N TRP A 880 -6.38 -34.11 -0.89
CA TRP A 880 -6.60 -34.60 0.47
C TRP A 880 -6.23 -36.08 0.67
N ASN A 881 -6.66 -36.96 -0.25
CA ASN A 881 -6.53 -38.41 -0.09
C ASN A 881 -5.16 -38.98 -0.50
N LYS A 882 -4.47 -38.35 -1.48
CA LYS A 882 -3.27 -38.92 -2.13
C LYS A 882 -2.00 -38.08 -1.97
N VAL A 883 -2.11 -36.81 -1.55
CA VAL A 883 -0.95 -35.90 -1.45
C VAL A 883 -0.62 -35.55 -0.01
N LEU A 884 -1.63 -35.31 0.84
CA LEU A 884 -1.41 -34.94 2.24
C LEU A 884 -1.24 -36.17 3.14
N ASN A 885 -0.24 -36.15 4.01
CA ASN A 885 -0.16 -37.07 5.15
C ASN A 885 -1.09 -36.63 6.30
N ASP A 886 -1.23 -37.44 7.34
CA ASP A 886 -2.23 -37.20 8.40
C ASP A 886 -1.90 -35.98 9.28
N GLU A 887 -0.63 -35.61 9.44
CA GLU A 887 -0.24 -34.36 10.11
C GLU A 887 -0.55 -33.13 9.24
N GLU A 888 -0.25 -33.19 7.93
CA GLU A 888 -0.60 -32.15 6.96
C GLU A 888 -2.13 -31.94 6.90
N LYS A 889 -2.92 -33.03 6.93
CA LYS A 889 -4.40 -32.98 7.02
C LYS A 889 -4.85 -32.27 8.28
N LYS A 890 -4.28 -32.61 9.44
CA LYS A 890 -4.59 -31.95 10.72
C LYS A 890 -4.24 -30.46 10.67
N ARG A 891 -3.04 -30.08 10.21
CA ARG A 891 -2.63 -28.67 10.06
C ARG A 891 -3.55 -27.91 9.10
N LEU A 892 -3.95 -28.51 7.98
CA LEU A 892 -4.90 -27.91 7.05
C LEU A 892 -6.27 -27.65 7.70
N VAL A 893 -6.80 -28.62 8.46
CA VAL A 893 -8.06 -28.47 9.22
C VAL A 893 -7.95 -27.33 10.23
N ASP A 894 -6.89 -27.31 11.03
CA ASP A 894 -6.67 -26.29 12.06
C ASP A 894 -6.52 -24.90 11.43
N ASN A 895 -5.62 -24.73 10.45
CA ASN A 895 -5.41 -23.46 9.73
C ASN A 895 -6.70 -22.89 9.12
N ILE A 896 -7.56 -23.73 8.54
CA ILE A 896 -8.86 -23.30 8.03
C ILE A 896 -9.78 -22.90 9.18
N ALA A 897 -9.84 -23.69 10.26
CA ALA A 897 -10.71 -23.42 11.40
C ALA A 897 -10.34 -22.11 12.12
N ASP A 898 -9.05 -21.84 12.33
CA ASP A 898 -8.52 -20.61 12.95
C ASP A 898 -8.89 -19.35 12.16
N HIS A 899 -8.91 -19.45 10.83
CA HIS A 899 -9.30 -18.34 9.97
C HIS A 899 -10.82 -18.23 9.78
N LEU A 900 -11.54 -19.34 9.66
CA LEU A 900 -12.97 -19.40 9.38
C LEU A 900 -13.85 -19.11 10.60
N VAL A 901 -13.39 -19.38 11.83
CA VAL A 901 -14.14 -19.07 13.07
C VAL A 901 -14.43 -17.57 13.26
N ASN A 902 -13.77 -16.70 12.48
CA ASN A 902 -13.98 -15.25 12.47
C ASN A 902 -15.13 -14.78 11.55
N ALA A 903 -15.63 -15.64 10.65
CA ALA A 903 -16.76 -15.33 9.78
C ALA A 903 -18.11 -15.59 10.46
N GLU A 904 -19.21 -15.12 9.88
CA GLU A 904 -20.57 -15.42 10.36
C GLU A 904 -20.88 -16.91 10.40
N LEU A 905 -21.73 -17.34 11.34
CA LEU A 905 -22.05 -18.76 11.55
C LEU A 905 -22.58 -19.44 10.28
N PHE A 906 -23.46 -18.76 9.52
CA PHE A 906 -23.98 -19.31 8.26
C PHE A 906 -22.91 -19.47 7.18
N ILE A 907 -21.86 -18.63 7.20
CA ILE A 907 -20.68 -18.73 6.32
C ILE A 907 -19.82 -19.91 6.77
N GLN A 908 -19.56 -20.05 8.09
CA GLN A 908 -18.86 -21.20 8.66
C GLN A 908 -19.51 -22.53 8.26
N GLU A 909 -20.83 -22.63 8.39
CA GLU A 909 -21.60 -23.81 8.00
C GLU A 909 -21.56 -24.06 6.49
N ARG A 910 -21.63 -23.03 5.65
CA ARG A 910 -21.49 -23.18 4.19
C ARG A 910 -20.08 -23.65 3.82
N GLY A 911 -19.05 -23.16 4.51
CA GLY A 911 -17.67 -23.65 4.40
C GLY A 911 -17.56 -25.13 4.76
N VAL A 912 -18.09 -25.55 5.91
CA VAL A 912 -18.14 -26.97 6.31
C VAL A 912 -18.85 -27.82 5.24
N ARG A 913 -20.03 -27.40 4.75
CA ARG A 913 -20.74 -28.10 3.67
C ARG A 913 -19.92 -28.20 2.38
N MET A 914 -19.14 -27.17 2.03
CA MET A 914 -18.23 -27.20 0.88
C MET A 914 -17.11 -28.21 1.05
N PHE A 915 -16.42 -28.22 2.21
CA PHE A 915 -15.32 -29.16 2.46
C PHE A 915 -15.80 -30.61 2.67
N SER A 916 -17.01 -30.83 3.19
CA SER A 916 -17.64 -32.17 3.22
C SER A 916 -17.81 -32.81 1.84
N ARG A 917 -17.90 -32.02 0.75
CA ARG A 917 -17.95 -32.51 -0.63
C ARG A 917 -16.58 -32.89 -1.19
N VAL A 918 -15.50 -32.42 -0.58
CA VAL A 918 -14.12 -32.87 -0.87
C VAL A 918 -13.89 -34.24 -0.21
N ASN A 919 -14.17 -34.33 1.10
CA ASN A 919 -14.16 -35.58 1.85
C ASN A 919 -15.07 -35.41 3.09
N ALA A 920 -15.92 -36.41 3.37
CA ALA A 920 -16.86 -36.34 4.49
C ALA A 920 -16.17 -36.26 5.86
N ASP A 921 -15.03 -36.92 6.04
CA ASP A 921 -14.24 -36.85 7.27
C ASP A 921 -13.53 -35.49 7.41
N PHE A 922 -13.03 -34.90 6.32
CA PHE A 922 -12.47 -33.54 6.34
C PHE A 922 -13.50 -32.52 6.85
N GLY A 923 -14.73 -32.56 6.32
CA GLY A 923 -15.83 -31.71 6.79
C GLY A 923 -16.20 -31.96 8.26
N LYS A 924 -16.19 -33.22 8.71
CA LYS A 924 -16.43 -33.61 10.11
C LYS A 924 -15.34 -33.07 11.05
N GLN A 925 -14.06 -33.24 10.69
CA GLN A 925 -12.93 -32.72 11.45
C GLN A 925 -12.99 -31.19 11.56
N LEU A 926 -13.24 -30.49 10.45
CA LEU A 926 -13.39 -29.04 10.43
C LEU A 926 -14.55 -28.55 11.29
N TYR A 927 -15.70 -29.23 11.27
CA TYR A 927 -16.83 -28.90 12.14
C TYR A 927 -16.48 -29.06 13.63
N GLY A 928 -15.76 -30.12 14.01
CA GLY A 928 -15.24 -30.31 15.36
C GLY A 928 -14.25 -29.21 15.77
N ALA A 929 -13.31 -28.89 14.90
CA ALA A 929 -12.29 -27.86 15.07
C ALA A 929 -12.90 -26.46 15.28
N LEU A 930 -13.93 -26.11 14.50
CA LEU A 930 -14.70 -24.86 14.66
C LEU A 930 -15.49 -24.83 15.98
N ASN A 931 -16.16 -25.93 16.35
CA ASN A 931 -16.89 -26.00 17.63
C ASN A 931 -15.96 -25.75 18.82
N LYS A 932 -14.79 -26.37 18.85
CA LYS A 932 -13.80 -26.19 19.92
C LYS A 932 -13.42 -24.71 20.07
N ARG A 933 -13.02 -24.06 18.97
CA ARG A 933 -12.64 -22.63 18.92
C ARG A 933 -13.77 -21.69 19.31
N ARG A 934 -15.03 -22.05 19.00
CA ARG A 934 -16.21 -21.29 19.45
C ARG A 934 -16.44 -21.41 20.96
N CYS A 935 -16.24 -22.59 21.55
CA CYS A 935 -16.33 -22.76 23.01
C CYS A 935 -15.22 -21.98 23.73
N GLU A 936 -13.98 -22.09 23.27
CA GLU A 936 -12.82 -21.34 23.79
C GLU A 936 -13.10 -19.82 23.77
N ARG A 937 -13.64 -19.29 22.66
CA ARG A 937 -14.02 -17.87 22.52
C ARG A 937 -15.22 -17.39 23.34
N ASN A 938 -16.03 -18.29 23.88
CA ASN A 938 -17.18 -17.93 24.75
C ASN A 938 -16.83 -18.07 26.25
N HIS A 939 -15.60 -18.49 26.58
CA HIS A 939 -15.10 -18.64 27.95
C HIS A 939 -13.93 -17.69 28.27
N CYS A 940 -13.54 -16.84 27.32
CA CYS A 940 -12.68 -15.66 27.48
C CYS A 940 -13.49 -14.39 27.20
#